data_AF-A0A1L0C2R4-F1
#
_entry.id   AF-A0A1L0C2R4-F1
#
_cell.length_a   1.000
_cell.length_b   1.000
_cell.length_c   1.000
_cell.angle_alpha   90.00
_cell.angle_beta   90.00
_cell.angle_gamma   90.00
#
_symmetry.space_group_name_H-M   'P 1'
#
loop_
_entity.id
_entity.type
_entity.pdbx_description
1 polymer ?
#
loop_
_entity_poly.entity_id
_entity_poly.type
_entity_poly.pdbx_seq_one_letter_code
_entity_poly.pdbx_strand_id
1 'polypeptide(L)'
;MARQFPLVRTYQNLVWNLKNYKPAGQRPPFRASRHPFCTNIQLQNASCAYWLQETSREIGTEFVTLLANSTKAYKEQVSKNSSQVTKLHSNAGYQNYSSLAAVSDGVGAEYNEEGTNGPDSETIEVHPAEIEIVKLFGAGEYPKMYQILKAYQAEGITISTDIINGMVSSVHEQLPIDTSDEYLHQSAVEVPMFHGKNDLRYMSMYGRVYSHIETLYDVCKLYEPHSLGNRTFMENYIWLCYHMDDLASLQHLLYTYLKNSTYDSRTLSYVINAFVYNYDVEFAKNLIKSIIDMGKPLDESLLSSTIISFVKVGAIFTNITDLVEIWSNASNCESPYPKTVAMLLKQYYRYGNPEEIASMEALREHLGYNSNFLISLVKNQERISRKDLLHKKNITKGDIEEILKIRNSISHSKYALKAFYESYLLFFSKYSSMNMIQLMLREMKKDGLPFTKFSYNVIVQHYVSEHKFLPLLKFMEKFVTKANRFELIYVKSLYEAFVRTYPYEGEYFAQLFSNWLENAELPSHTKEVLQESCKVTKLKSNITPVAIQRQQLNNVKKYLSPQWRSMALVSKSPKSIKEQVQFRVDKGLLDIMRKGIKPDYHLVENTLRKLNLTHRSAIFDCLKEMRMERYTTRLRIFDFLLSFPKKDQLVRYVKNRQTKFNASDRLLLARRLFNENSFDLAFDLLKNMNEAEVNDNRQMIRLNLSLRTGIAMNDFESCNQSIEAFPINELTMSPYIYKQCQYIEKNLLKKMKALEAKGGDAANMKVTLDKLKGLIGDIDARLKRDKLDIHEMVGDMFNMLNKWIKSTRNQDERKV
;
A
#
# COMPACT_ATOMS: atom_id res chain seq x y z
N MET A 1 47.59 -8.40 -34.53
CA MET A 1 46.33 -7.89 -35.12
C MET A 1 45.16 -8.59 -34.44
N ALA A 2 44.41 -7.87 -33.58
CA ALA A 2 43.27 -8.43 -32.86
C ALA A 2 41.98 -8.24 -33.69
N ARG A 3 41.18 -9.32 -33.82
CA ARG A 3 39.88 -9.31 -34.50
C ARG A 3 38.92 -8.35 -33.78
N GLN A 4 38.42 -7.35 -34.50
CA GLN A 4 37.35 -6.48 -34.01
C GLN A 4 36.05 -7.28 -33.79
N PHE A 5 35.41 -7.00 -32.65
CA PHE A 5 34.13 -7.55 -32.24
C PHE A 5 33.01 -7.15 -33.23
N PRO A 6 32.11 -8.05 -33.68
CA PRO A 6 31.22 -7.79 -34.83
C PRO A 6 30.09 -6.78 -34.57
N LEU A 7 30.02 -6.18 -33.37
CA LEU A 7 28.88 -5.38 -32.94
C LEU A 7 29.15 -3.87 -32.88
N VAL A 8 30.37 -3.41 -33.17
CA VAL A 8 30.72 -1.96 -33.10
C VAL A 8 29.91 -1.12 -34.10
N ARG A 9 29.49 -1.70 -35.25
CA ARG A 9 28.63 -1.01 -36.23
C ARG A 9 27.13 -1.01 -35.88
N THR A 10 26.68 -1.87 -34.96
CA THR A 10 25.27 -1.94 -34.54
C THR A 10 24.91 -0.89 -33.48
N TYR A 11 25.88 -0.33 -32.77
CA TYR A 11 25.63 0.67 -31.72
C TYR A 11 25.44 2.09 -32.27
N GLN A 12 25.89 2.40 -33.48
CA GLN A 12 25.77 3.74 -34.07
C GLN A 12 24.39 4.04 -34.71
N ASN A 13 23.54 3.04 -34.91
CA ASN A 13 22.20 3.18 -35.52
C ASN A 13 21.03 2.89 -34.54
N LEU A 14 21.27 2.97 -33.22
CA LEU A 14 20.21 2.89 -32.22
C LEU A 14 19.38 4.18 -32.18
N VAL A 15 18.58 4.42 -33.21
CA VAL A 15 17.35 5.19 -33.05
C VAL A 15 16.35 4.23 -32.40
N TRP A 16 16.21 4.34 -31.08
CA TRP A 16 15.12 3.68 -30.36
C TRP A 16 13.82 4.16 -31.00
N ASN A 17 13.13 3.26 -31.71
CA ASN A 17 11.89 3.59 -32.41
C ASN A 17 10.84 4.00 -31.39
N LEU A 18 10.76 5.31 -31.16
CA LEU A 18 9.66 6.06 -30.57
C LEU A 18 8.33 5.57 -31.15
N LYS A 19 7.43 5.06 -30.31
CA LYS A 19 5.99 5.37 -30.44
C LYS A 19 5.30 5.48 -29.07
N ASN A 20 5.22 6.73 -28.63
CA ASN A 20 4.03 7.41 -28.08
C ASN A 20 2.99 6.54 -27.37
N TYR A 21 3.00 6.63 -26.05
CA TYR A 21 2.04 6.04 -25.11
C TYR A 21 0.64 6.64 -25.28
N LYS A 22 -0.15 6.10 -26.22
CA LYS A 22 -1.61 6.29 -26.32
C LYS A 22 -2.38 4.96 -26.15
N PRO A 23 -3.62 4.99 -25.63
CA PRO A 23 -4.45 3.80 -25.40
C PRO A 23 -4.75 3.00 -26.68
N ALA A 24 -5.08 1.71 -26.51
CA ALA A 24 -5.06 0.67 -27.55
C ALA A 24 -5.85 0.97 -28.84
N GLY A 25 -6.87 1.86 -28.81
CA GLY A 25 -7.67 2.22 -29.98
C GLY A 25 -7.06 3.27 -30.92
N GLN A 26 -5.90 3.86 -30.59
CA GLN A 26 -5.29 4.95 -31.38
C GLN A 26 -3.86 4.64 -31.87
N ARG A 27 -3.50 3.35 -31.99
CA ARG A 27 -2.15 2.94 -32.41
C ARG A 27 -2.07 2.76 -33.93
N PRO A 28 -1.01 3.22 -34.63
CA PRO A 28 -0.81 2.90 -36.04
C PRO A 28 -0.39 1.43 -36.24
N PRO A 29 -0.69 0.80 -37.39
CA PRO A 29 -0.30 -0.57 -37.68
C PRO A 29 1.23 -0.76 -37.72
N PHE A 30 1.68 -1.91 -37.20
CA PHE A 30 3.07 -2.24 -36.86
C PHE A 30 3.84 -2.82 -38.06
N ARG A 31 5.14 -2.53 -38.16
CA ARG A 31 6.13 -3.26 -38.99
C ARG A 31 7.31 -3.59 -38.08
N ALA A 32 7.68 -4.87 -37.93
CA ALA A 32 8.90 -5.27 -37.25
C ALA A 32 9.88 -5.94 -38.19
N SER A 33 11.14 -5.52 -38.10
CA SER A 33 12.31 -6.33 -38.48
C SER A 33 12.68 -7.26 -37.32
N ARG A 34 13.11 -8.47 -37.67
CA ARG A 34 13.49 -9.58 -36.77
C ARG A 34 14.50 -9.11 -35.70
N HIS A 35 14.11 -9.06 -34.43
CA HIS A 35 14.96 -8.71 -33.28
C HIS A 35 15.03 -9.88 -32.28
N PRO A 36 16.19 -10.17 -31.65
CA PRO A 36 16.34 -11.22 -30.62
C PRO A 36 15.57 -11.00 -29.30
N PHE A 37 14.75 -9.95 -29.19
CA PHE A 37 13.90 -9.68 -28.01
C PHE A 37 12.40 -9.83 -28.32
N CYS A 38 12.04 -10.45 -29.45
CA CYS A 38 10.66 -10.81 -29.76
C CYS A 38 10.31 -12.16 -29.11
N THR A 39 9.16 -12.25 -28.43
CA THR A 39 8.63 -13.53 -27.92
C THR A 39 8.08 -14.39 -29.08
N ASN A 40 8.00 -15.72 -28.92
CA ASN A 40 7.45 -16.62 -29.95
C ASN A 40 6.01 -16.26 -30.38
N ILE A 41 5.20 -15.74 -29.45
CA ILE A 41 3.85 -15.21 -29.74
C ILE A 41 3.91 -13.92 -30.57
N GLN A 42 4.92 -13.07 -30.39
CA GLN A 42 5.12 -11.88 -31.22
C GLN A 42 5.57 -12.23 -32.64
N LEU A 43 6.34 -13.31 -32.81
CA LEU A 43 6.69 -13.86 -34.12
C LEU A 43 5.48 -14.53 -34.81
N GLN A 44 4.62 -15.21 -34.05
CA GLN A 44 3.41 -15.88 -34.57
C GLN A 44 2.30 -14.88 -34.93
N ASN A 45 2.10 -13.83 -34.12
CA ASN A 45 1.21 -12.73 -34.46
C ASN A 45 1.71 -11.92 -35.66
N ALA A 46 3.03 -11.81 -35.84
CA ALA A 46 3.64 -11.19 -37.01
C ALA A 46 3.46 -12.05 -38.28
N SER A 47 3.50 -13.38 -38.18
CA SER A 47 3.25 -14.26 -39.34
C SER A 47 1.77 -14.25 -39.76
N CYS A 48 0.83 -14.25 -38.81
CA CYS A 48 -0.60 -14.09 -39.11
C CYS A 48 -0.91 -12.71 -39.70
N ALA A 49 -0.29 -11.63 -39.18
CA ALA A 49 -0.44 -10.29 -39.73
C ALA A 49 0.20 -10.14 -41.11
N TYR A 50 1.33 -10.80 -41.37
CA TYR A 50 1.98 -10.86 -42.68
C TYR A 50 1.12 -11.61 -43.69
N TRP A 51 0.57 -12.77 -43.31
CA TRP A 51 -0.36 -13.54 -44.15
C TRP A 51 -1.64 -12.75 -44.47
N LEU A 52 -2.22 -12.05 -43.49
CA LEU A 52 -3.35 -11.12 -43.69
C LEU A 52 -2.98 -9.91 -44.56
N GLN A 53 -1.73 -9.45 -44.52
CA GLN A 53 -1.25 -8.32 -45.33
C GLN A 53 -0.95 -8.70 -46.78
N GLU A 54 -0.48 -9.93 -47.04
CA GLU A 54 -0.35 -10.46 -48.40
C GLU A 54 -1.72 -10.74 -49.02
N THR A 55 -2.61 -11.44 -48.30
CA THR A 55 -3.98 -11.72 -48.79
C THR A 55 -4.81 -10.45 -48.97
N SER A 56 -4.64 -9.42 -48.13
CA SER A 56 -5.32 -8.12 -48.33
C SER A 56 -4.70 -7.23 -49.40
N ARG A 57 -3.43 -7.45 -49.79
CA ARG A 57 -2.80 -6.78 -50.94
C ARG A 57 -3.36 -7.29 -52.26
N GLU A 58 -3.65 -8.59 -52.37
CA GLU A 58 -4.31 -9.18 -53.53
C GLU A 58 -5.76 -8.66 -53.66
N ILE A 59 -6.51 -8.65 -52.55
CA ILE A 59 -7.89 -8.12 -52.52
C ILE A 59 -7.93 -6.61 -52.85
N GLY A 60 -6.95 -5.84 -52.34
CA GLY A 60 -6.85 -4.41 -52.59
C GLY A 60 -6.40 -4.05 -54.01
N THR A 61 -5.60 -4.89 -54.66
CA THR A 61 -5.19 -4.67 -56.06
C THR A 61 -6.29 -5.03 -57.05
N GLU A 62 -7.12 -6.05 -56.78
CA GLU A 62 -8.35 -6.31 -57.55
C GLU A 62 -9.37 -5.17 -57.42
N PHE A 63 -9.55 -4.61 -56.21
CA PHE A 63 -10.48 -3.49 -56.00
C PHE A 63 -10.00 -2.19 -56.67
N VAL A 64 -8.68 -1.92 -56.64
CA VAL A 64 -8.09 -0.73 -57.26
C VAL A 64 -8.03 -0.84 -58.78
N THR A 65 -7.87 -2.04 -59.36
CA THR A 65 -7.98 -2.23 -60.81
C THR A 65 -9.43 -2.08 -61.30
N LEU A 66 -10.41 -2.55 -60.53
CA LEU A 66 -11.85 -2.30 -60.79
C LEU A 66 -12.22 -0.80 -60.71
N LEU A 67 -11.65 -0.05 -59.76
CA LEU A 67 -11.89 1.39 -59.59
C LEU A 67 -11.09 2.28 -60.55
N ALA A 68 -9.88 1.86 -60.95
CA ALA A 68 -9.04 2.59 -61.92
C ALA A 68 -9.57 2.45 -63.36
N ASN A 69 -10.27 1.36 -63.67
CA ASN A 69 -10.94 1.19 -64.96
C ASN A 69 -12.23 2.00 -65.05
N SER A 70 -12.86 2.38 -63.93
CA SER A 70 -14.05 3.25 -63.92
C SER A 70 -13.73 4.76 -63.93
N THR A 71 -12.50 5.17 -63.59
CA THR A 71 -12.09 6.59 -63.50
C THR A 71 -11.22 7.08 -64.66
N LYS A 72 -10.80 6.20 -65.58
CA LYS A 72 -10.13 6.58 -66.84
C LYS A 72 -11.06 7.21 -67.89
N ALA A 73 -12.38 7.12 -67.72
CA ALA A 73 -13.36 7.74 -68.63
C ALA A 73 -13.63 9.24 -68.33
N TYR A 74 -13.05 9.81 -67.27
CA TYR A 74 -13.45 11.16 -66.78
C TYR A 74 -12.31 12.19 -66.71
N LYS A 75 -11.08 11.84 -67.13
CA LYS A 75 -9.89 12.72 -66.99
C LYS A 75 -9.20 13.06 -68.33
N GLU A 76 -9.94 13.05 -69.43
CA GLU A 76 -9.47 13.57 -70.73
C GLU A 76 -9.78 15.06 -70.98
N GLN A 77 -10.40 15.78 -70.04
CA GLN A 77 -10.96 17.11 -70.35
C GLN A 77 -10.37 18.35 -69.67
N VAL A 78 -9.35 18.27 -68.81
CA VAL A 78 -8.75 19.51 -68.26
C VAL A 78 -7.23 19.39 -68.15
N SER A 79 -6.57 19.58 -69.29
CA SER A 79 -5.20 20.10 -69.35
C SER A 79 -5.28 21.56 -69.82
N LYS A 80 -4.65 22.48 -69.08
CA LYS A 80 -3.77 23.56 -69.57
C LYS A 80 -3.54 24.65 -68.51
N ASN A 81 -2.27 25.04 -68.40
CA ASN A 81 -1.65 26.22 -67.74
C ASN A 81 -1.42 26.14 -66.22
N SER A 82 -0.24 26.41 -65.65
CA SER A 82 1.18 26.58 -66.05
C SER A 82 1.95 26.70 -64.71
N SER A 83 2.71 25.70 -64.28
CA SER A 83 4.19 25.64 -64.20
C SER A 83 4.95 26.75 -63.45
N GLN A 84 5.43 26.44 -62.23
CA GLN A 84 6.81 26.69 -61.76
C GLN A 84 7.10 25.95 -60.43
N VAL A 85 8.07 25.02 -60.44
CA VAL A 85 8.70 24.34 -59.29
C VAL A 85 10.17 24.11 -59.62
N THR A 86 11.09 24.41 -58.68
CA THR A 86 12.40 23.76 -58.36
C THR A 86 13.21 24.74 -57.47
N LYS A 87 14.01 24.41 -56.44
CA LYS A 87 14.66 23.21 -55.88
C LYS A 87 14.95 23.49 -54.38
N LEU A 88 14.85 22.47 -53.52
CA LEU A 88 15.46 22.43 -52.18
C LEU A 88 16.73 21.56 -52.27
N HIS A 89 17.84 22.04 -51.71
CA HIS A 89 19.09 21.28 -51.57
C HIS A 89 19.29 20.82 -50.12
N SER A 90 19.82 19.61 -50.03
CA SER A 90 20.41 18.92 -48.89
C SER A 90 21.69 19.56 -48.38
N ASN A 91 21.98 19.46 -47.07
CA ASN A 91 23.28 18.98 -46.58
C ASN A 91 23.22 18.63 -45.08
N ALA A 92 23.45 17.35 -44.79
CA ALA A 92 23.90 16.83 -43.51
C ALA A 92 25.40 16.52 -43.66
N GLY A 93 26.20 16.90 -42.66
CA GLY A 93 27.63 16.59 -42.60
C GLY A 93 28.04 16.30 -41.16
N TYR A 94 28.26 15.02 -40.88
CA TYR A 94 28.88 14.47 -39.68
C TYR A 94 30.37 14.88 -39.58
N GLN A 95 30.88 15.13 -38.38
CA GLN A 95 32.31 14.99 -38.07
C GLN A 95 32.51 14.09 -36.84
N ASN A 96 33.35 13.08 -37.03
CA ASN A 96 33.77 12.06 -36.07
C ASN A 96 34.85 12.60 -35.12
N TYR A 97 34.82 12.20 -33.85
CA TYR A 97 35.97 12.26 -32.94
C TYR A 97 36.56 10.85 -32.76
N SER A 98 37.84 10.69 -33.09
CA SER A 98 38.65 9.51 -32.76
C SER A 98 40.13 9.89 -32.80
N SER A 99 40.80 9.82 -31.64
CA SER A 99 42.26 9.83 -31.34
C SER A 99 42.50 10.72 -30.11
N LEU A 100 43.10 10.35 -28.98
CA LEU A 100 44.22 9.43 -28.72
C LEU A 100 44.14 8.88 -27.28
N ALA A 101 44.59 7.64 -27.11
CA ALA A 101 45.07 7.07 -25.85
C ALA A 101 46.38 6.31 -26.14
N ALA A 102 47.20 6.13 -25.09
CA ALA A 102 48.61 5.66 -25.02
C ALA A 102 49.61 6.84 -25.04
N VAL A 103 50.42 7.06 -23.99
CA VAL A 103 51.51 6.18 -23.54
C VAL A 103 51.67 6.20 -22.00
N SER A 104 52.04 5.04 -21.43
CA SER A 104 52.43 4.81 -20.03
C SER A 104 53.95 4.83 -19.82
N ASP A 105 54.33 4.97 -18.54
CA ASP A 105 55.56 4.53 -17.86
C ASP A 105 56.88 5.32 -17.97
N GLY A 106 57.34 5.81 -16.81
CA GLY A 106 58.65 5.38 -16.26
C GLY A 106 59.83 6.38 -16.18
N VAL A 107 60.13 6.81 -14.94
CA VAL A 107 61.48 6.99 -14.33
C VAL A 107 62.36 8.22 -14.68
N GLY A 108 62.58 9.08 -13.67
CA GLY A 108 63.93 9.37 -13.11
C GLY A 108 64.63 10.74 -13.36
N ALA A 109 65.04 11.37 -12.25
CA ALA A 109 66.07 12.42 -12.07
C ALA A 109 65.75 13.84 -12.62
N GLU A 110 66.11 14.96 -11.99
CA GLU A 110 66.98 15.30 -10.87
C GLU A 110 66.66 16.74 -10.39
N TYR A 111 67.23 17.09 -9.23
CA TYR A 111 67.10 18.32 -8.44
C TYR A 111 67.22 19.65 -9.20
N ASN A 112 66.48 20.67 -8.73
CA ASN A 112 67.08 21.92 -8.25
C ASN A 112 66.11 22.67 -7.31
N GLU A 113 66.58 22.85 -6.08
CA GLU A 113 66.10 23.86 -5.13
C GLU A 113 66.53 25.24 -5.63
N GLU A 114 65.62 26.22 -5.59
CA GLU A 114 65.93 27.58 -5.12
C GLU A 114 64.63 28.40 -4.97
N GLY A 115 64.35 28.80 -3.72
CA GLY A 115 64.05 30.20 -3.41
C GLY A 115 62.69 30.79 -3.76
N THR A 116 61.88 30.91 -2.70
CA THR A 116 61.10 32.10 -2.30
C THR A 116 59.72 32.42 -2.91
N ASN A 117 58.78 32.57 -1.96
CA ASN A 117 57.51 33.32 -1.97
C ASN A 117 56.24 32.59 -2.45
N GLY A 118 55.49 32.03 -1.49
CA GLY A 118 54.03 32.16 -1.49
C GLY A 118 53.59 33.23 -0.48
N PRO A 119 52.32 33.64 -0.40
CA PRO A 119 51.14 33.14 -1.13
C PRO A 119 50.29 34.27 -1.75
N ASP A 120 49.79 34.10 -2.97
CA ASP A 120 48.56 34.80 -3.38
C ASP A 120 47.42 33.80 -3.35
N SER A 121 46.61 33.92 -2.30
CA SER A 121 45.28 33.35 -2.23
C SER A 121 44.45 33.95 -3.36
N GLU A 122 44.11 33.14 -4.37
CA GLU A 122 43.02 33.47 -5.29
C GLU A 122 41.76 33.75 -4.46
N THR A 123 41.41 35.03 -4.37
CA THR A 123 40.15 35.47 -3.81
C THR A 123 39.07 35.01 -4.79
N ILE A 124 38.21 34.08 -4.34
CA ILE A 124 37.03 33.66 -5.09
C ILE A 124 36.13 34.89 -5.22
N GLU A 125 36.14 35.56 -6.37
CA GLU A 125 35.17 36.62 -6.69
C GLU A 125 33.79 35.97 -6.83
N VAL A 126 33.01 35.94 -5.75
CA VAL A 126 31.61 35.48 -5.75
C VAL A 126 30.79 36.50 -6.53
N HIS A 127 30.18 36.08 -7.64
CA HIS A 127 29.41 36.97 -8.50
C HIS A 127 28.18 37.52 -7.74
N PRO A 128 27.81 38.82 -7.85
CA PRO A 128 26.69 39.41 -7.10
C PRO A 128 25.35 38.67 -7.28
N ALA A 129 25.13 38.11 -8.48
CA ALA A 129 23.96 37.28 -8.79
C ALA A 129 23.88 36.01 -7.92
N GLU A 130 25.02 35.40 -7.57
CA GLU A 130 25.07 34.21 -6.73
C GLU A 130 24.69 34.52 -5.28
N ILE A 131 25.16 35.67 -4.77
CA ILE A 131 24.83 36.17 -3.42
C ILE A 131 23.31 36.41 -3.29
N GLU A 132 22.69 37.02 -4.31
CA GLU A 132 21.25 37.28 -4.32
C GLU A 132 20.45 35.97 -4.28
N ILE A 133 20.82 34.99 -5.11
CA ILE A 133 20.14 33.69 -5.16
C ILE A 133 20.28 32.94 -3.83
N VAL A 134 21.47 32.91 -3.22
CA VAL A 134 21.68 32.29 -1.90
C VAL A 134 20.86 33.00 -0.81
N LYS A 135 20.75 34.33 -0.87
CA LYS A 135 19.93 35.11 0.07
C LYS A 135 18.45 34.78 -0.05
N LEU A 136 17.94 34.65 -1.28
CA LEU A 136 16.54 34.26 -1.53
C LEU A 136 16.25 32.84 -1.06
N PHE A 137 17.19 31.92 -1.30
CA PHE A 137 17.11 30.54 -0.79
C PHE A 137 17.07 30.53 0.75
N GLY A 138 17.98 31.26 1.42
CA GLY A 138 18.02 31.36 2.88
C GLY A 138 16.78 32.02 3.49
N ALA A 139 16.13 32.94 2.77
CA ALA A 139 14.87 33.57 3.16
C ALA A 139 13.63 32.68 2.91
N GLY A 140 13.80 31.54 2.23
CA GLY A 140 12.70 30.65 1.84
C GLY A 140 11.82 31.21 0.71
N GLU A 141 12.31 32.17 -0.07
CA GLU A 141 11.58 32.80 -1.18
C GLU A 141 11.77 32.04 -2.51
N TYR A 142 11.53 30.72 -2.49
CA TYR A 142 11.77 29.80 -3.61
C TYR A 142 11.12 30.26 -4.94
N PRO A 143 9.84 30.68 -5.01
CA PRO A 143 9.25 31.09 -6.29
C PRO A 143 9.92 32.31 -6.91
N LYS A 144 10.37 33.28 -6.09
CA LYS A 144 11.08 34.47 -6.57
C LYS A 144 12.49 34.11 -7.04
N MET A 145 13.17 33.23 -6.31
CA MET A 145 14.47 32.69 -6.70
C MET A 145 14.42 32.07 -8.11
N TYR A 146 13.42 31.23 -8.38
CA TYR A 146 13.26 30.62 -9.71
C TYR A 146 13.02 31.65 -10.82
N GLN A 147 12.20 32.68 -10.56
CA GLN A 147 11.95 33.75 -11.53
C GLN A 147 13.23 34.50 -11.90
N ILE A 148 14.08 34.81 -10.91
CA ILE A 148 15.36 35.49 -11.12
C ILE A 148 16.35 34.59 -11.86
N LEU A 149 16.45 33.30 -11.50
CA LEU A 149 17.30 32.35 -12.23
C LEU A 149 16.92 32.24 -13.71
N LYS A 150 15.61 32.28 -14.00
CA LYS A 150 15.10 32.27 -15.37
C LYS A 150 15.46 33.57 -16.13
N ALA A 151 15.41 34.71 -15.47
CA ALA A 151 15.82 35.99 -16.04
C ALA A 151 17.33 36.00 -16.34
N TYR A 152 18.15 35.54 -15.39
CA TYR A 152 19.60 35.42 -15.57
C TYR A 152 19.98 34.52 -16.73
N GLN A 153 19.32 33.37 -16.90
CA GLN A 153 19.58 32.53 -18.07
C GLN A 153 19.19 33.22 -19.38
N ALA A 154 18.09 34.00 -19.41
CA ALA A 154 17.70 34.75 -20.60
C ALA A 154 18.70 35.88 -20.93
N GLU A 155 19.40 36.40 -19.92
CA GLU A 155 20.46 37.41 -20.03
C GLU A 155 21.85 36.81 -20.26
N GLY A 156 21.98 35.48 -20.31
CA GLY A 156 23.25 34.77 -20.50
C GLY A 156 24.12 34.64 -19.25
N ILE A 157 23.59 35.01 -18.08
CA ILE A 157 24.25 34.87 -16.78
C ILE A 157 23.97 33.46 -16.23
N THR A 158 25.01 32.66 -16.05
CA THR A 158 24.91 31.30 -15.50
C THR A 158 25.42 31.26 -14.06
N ILE A 159 24.57 30.84 -13.13
CA ILE A 159 24.97 30.56 -11.74
C ILE A 159 25.77 29.25 -11.70
N SER A 160 26.79 29.18 -10.84
CA SER A 160 27.56 27.94 -10.67
C SER A 160 26.67 26.74 -10.34
N THR A 161 26.95 25.60 -11.00
CA THR A 161 26.25 24.34 -10.74
C THR A 161 26.46 23.86 -9.30
N ASP A 162 27.58 24.24 -8.67
CA ASP A 162 27.89 23.86 -7.29
C ASP A 162 26.97 24.55 -6.28
N ILE A 163 26.54 25.78 -6.58
CA ILE A 163 25.58 26.51 -5.76
C ILE A 163 24.20 25.85 -5.83
N ILE A 164 23.77 25.44 -7.03
CA ILE A 164 22.52 24.70 -7.22
C ILE A 164 22.58 23.36 -6.49
N ASN A 165 23.70 22.64 -6.59
CA ASN A 165 23.92 21.40 -5.85
C ASN A 165 23.83 21.62 -4.34
N GLY A 166 24.49 22.66 -3.81
CA GLY A 166 24.46 23.00 -2.38
C GLY A 166 23.04 23.27 -1.86
N MET A 167 22.20 23.95 -2.66
CA MET A 167 20.78 24.18 -2.31
C MET A 167 19.99 22.88 -2.23
N VAL A 168 20.13 22.02 -3.25
CA VAL A 168 19.39 20.75 -3.31
C VAL A 168 19.83 19.84 -2.17
N SER A 169 21.14 19.72 -1.92
CA SER A 169 21.69 18.94 -0.81
C SER A 169 21.23 19.48 0.56
N SER A 170 21.18 20.80 0.75
CA SER A 170 20.66 21.40 1.99
C SER A 170 19.19 21.04 2.25
N VAL A 171 18.34 21.02 1.22
CA VAL A 171 16.94 20.59 1.36
C VAL A 171 16.84 19.08 1.59
N HIS A 172 17.70 18.29 0.94
CA HIS A 172 17.75 16.84 1.12
C HIS A 172 18.14 16.48 2.57
N GLU A 173 19.11 17.16 3.17
CA GLU A 173 19.53 16.94 4.57
C GLU A 173 18.46 17.30 5.60
N GLN A 174 17.50 18.16 5.25
CA GLN A 174 16.37 18.51 6.11
C GLN A 174 15.27 17.44 6.14
N LEU A 175 15.35 16.40 5.30
CA LEU A 175 14.35 15.33 5.30
C LEU A 175 14.43 14.50 6.60
N PRO A 176 13.33 14.38 7.35
CA PRO A 176 13.31 13.54 8.55
C PRO A 176 13.42 12.06 8.16
N ILE A 177 14.09 11.28 9.01
CA ILE A 177 14.12 9.82 8.90
C ILE A 177 12.72 9.26 9.17
N ASP A 178 12.21 8.43 8.25
CA ASP A 178 10.92 7.75 8.43
C ASP A 178 10.99 6.74 9.58
N THR A 179 10.48 7.16 10.74
CA THR A 179 10.33 6.33 11.94
C THR A 179 8.89 5.85 12.13
N SER A 180 8.02 6.01 11.12
CA SER A 180 6.63 5.56 11.19
C SER A 180 6.50 4.04 11.03
N ASP A 181 7.47 3.41 10.39
CA ASP A 181 7.50 1.97 10.13
C ASP A 181 8.40 1.22 11.12
N GLU A 182 8.08 -0.06 11.34
CA GLU A 182 8.93 -1.01 12.09
C GLU A 182 10.33 -1.05 11.48
N TYR A 183 11.37 -1.21 12.30
CA TYR A 183 12.78 -1.23 11.86
C TYR A 183 13.04 -2.08 10.61
N LEU A 184 12.45 -3.26 10.51
CA LEU A 184 12.59 -4.14 9.34
C LEU A 184 12.10 -3.48 8.04
N HIS A 185 11.05 -2.66 8.10
CA HIS A 185 10.41 -1.99 6.95
C HIS A 185 10.92 -0.56 6.69
N GLN A 186 11.91 -0.08 7.45
CA GLN A 186 12.55 1.21 7.21
C GLN A 186 13.52 1.11 6.03
N SER A 187 13.30 1.92 5.00
CA SER A 187 14.15 2.01 3.81
C SER A 187 15.20 3.12 3.97
N ALA A 188 16.31 3.01 3.24
CA ALA A 188 17.28 4.09 3.10
C ALA A 188 16.75 5.24 2.23
N VAL A 189 15.69 4.99 1.46
CA VAL A 189 15.02 5.98 0.60
C VAL A 189 13.63 6.31 1.16
N GLU A 190 13.37 7.60 1.25
CA GLU A 190 12.09 8.18 1.65
C GLU A 190 10.96 7.88 0.66
N VAL A 191 9.71 7.98 1.11
CA VAL A 191 8.54 7.82 0.26
C VAL A 191 8.42 9.03 -0.68
N PRO A 192 8.15 8.84 -1.99
CA PRO A 192 8.18 9.95 -2.93
C PRO A 192 7.01 10.91 -2.68
N MET A 193 7.23 12.19 -2.99
CA MET A 193 6.27 13.26 -2.69
C MET A 193 4.92 13.02 -3.37
N PHE A 194 4.90 12.61 -4.65
CA PHE A 194 3.65 12.32 -5.36
C PHE A 194 2.81 11.23 -4.68
N HIS A 195 3.45 10.30 -3.97
CA HIS A 195 2.77 9.23 -3.23
C HIS A 195 2.37 9.70 -1.82
N GLY A 196 3.21 10.50 -1.17
CA GLY A 196 3.02 10.94 0.21
C GLY A 196 2.19 12.23 0.40
N LYS A 197 2.04 13.09 -0.61
CA LYS A 197 1.44 14.43 -0.44
C LYS A 197 0.01 14.44 0.06
N ASN A 198 -0.75 13.37 -0.19
CA ASN A 198 -2.14 13.21 0.26
C ASN A 198 -2.28 12.24 1.45
N ASP A 199 -1.18 11.69 1.97
CA ASP A 199 -1.19 10.83 3.15
C ASP A 199 -0.91 11.68 4.40
N LEU A 200 -1.87 11.72 5.32
CA LEU A 200 -1.78 12.48 6.57
C LEU A 200 -0.52 12.19 7.40
N ARG A 201 0.06 10.99 7.28
CA ARG A 201 1.31 10.61 7.97
C ARG A 201 2.52 11.32 7.38
N TYR A 202 2.58 11.39 6.06
CA TYR A 202 3.70 11.99 5.35
C TYR A 202 3.57 13.50 5.25
N MET A 203 2.35 14.05 5.25
CA MET A 203 2.14 15.49 5.37
C MET A 203 2.69 16.08 6.67
N SER A 204 2.54 15.38 7.81
CA SER A 204 3.09 15.85 9.08
C SER A 204 4.62 15.77 9.12
N MET A 205 5.22 14.79 8.44
CA MET A 205 6.67 14.61 8.39
C MET A 205 7.36 15.53 7.37
N TYR A 206 6.86 15.55 6.13
CA TYR A 206 7.55 16.14 4.97
C TYR A 206 6.90 17.41 4.44
N GLY A 207 5.74 17.83 4.97
CA GLY A 207 4.93 18.91 4.40
C GLY A 207 5.67 20.25 4.24
N ARG A 208 6.65 20.54 5.12
CA ARG A 208 7.51 21.73 5.01
C ARG A 208 8.46 21.64 3.80
N VAL A 209 9.04 20.46 3.57
CA VAL A 209 10.03 20.21 2.50
C VAL A 209 9.37 20.13 1.13
N TYR A 210 8.18 19.53 1.03
CA TYR A 210 7.47 19.33 -0.23
C TYR A 210 7.26 20.61 -1.04
N SER A 211 7.02 21.74 -0.38
CA SER A 211 6.86 23.03 -1.07
C SER A 211 8.13 23.51 -1.79
N HIS A 212 9.31 23.09 -1.33
CA HIS A 212 10.59 23.49 -1.89
C HIS A 212 11.00 22.59 -3.08
N ILE A 213 10.61 21.31 -3.04
CA ILE A 213 10.95 20.31 -4.07
C ILE A 213 10.47 20.74 -5.46
N GLU A 214 9.23 21.25 -5.58
CA GLU A 214 8.67 21.64 -6.89
C GLU A 214 9.51 22.74 -7.55
N THR A 215 9.91 23.76 -6.78
CA THR A 215 10.74 24.84 -7.31
C THR A 215 12.15 24.36 -7.67
N LEU A 216 12.78 23.55 -6.82
CA LEU A 216 14.12 23.03 -7.08
C LEU A 216 14.15 22.11 -8.31
N TYR A 217 13.09 21.33 -8.54
CA TYR A 217 12.93 20.55 -9.77
C TYR A 217 12.90 21.44 -11.01
N ASP A 218 12.13 22.53 -10.99
CA ASP A 218 12.08 23.48 -12.11
C ASP A 218 13.43 24.16 -12.36
N VAL A 219 14.19 24.45 -11.28
CA VAL A 219 15.56 24.96 -11.37
C VAL A 219 16.51 23.94 -12.03
N CYS A 220 16.51 22.68 -11.58
CA CYS A 220 17.36 21.65 -12.20
C CYS A 220 17.01 21.42 -13.67
N LYS A 221 15.72 21.47 -14.03
CA LYS A 221 15.28 21.38 -15.42
C LYS A 221 15.80 22.53 -16.30
N LEU A 222 15.91 23.73 -15.73
CA LEU A 222 16.48 24.90 -16.40
C LEU A 222 17.98 24.73 -16.69
N TYR A 223 18.71 24.10 -15.77
CA TYR A 223 20.16 23.90 -15.83
C TYR A 223 20.61 22.60 -16.51
N GLU A 224 19.68 21.67 -16.77
CA GLU A 224 19.95 20.38 -17.43
C GLU A 224 20.87 20.47 -18.66
N PRO A 225 20.66 21.38 -19.64
CA PRO A 225 21.50 21.41 -20.85
C PRO A 225 22.98 21.70 -20.59
N HIS A 226 23.31 22.38 -19.48
CA HIS A 226 24.66 22.86 -19.17
C HIS A 226 25.35 22.02 -18.08
N SER A 227 24.56 21.37 -17.21
CA SER A 227 25.07 20.75 -15.97
C SER A 227 25.03 19.22 -15.97
N LEU A 228 24.55 18.57 -17.04
CA LEU A 228 24.47 17.11 -17.14
C LEU A 228 25.82 16.38 -17.06
N GLY A 229 26.94 17.05 -17.34
CA GLY A 229 28.28 16.49 -17.17
C GLY A 229 28.72 16.36 -15.70
N ASN A 230 28.05 17.07 -14.78
CA ASN A 230 28.36 17.03 -13.34
C ASN A 230 27.59 15.86 -12.68
N ARG A 231 28.32 14.94 -12.06
CA ARG A 231 27.75 13.76 -11.41
C ARG A 231 26.79 14.13 -10.27
N THR A 232 27.19 15.04 -9.40
CA THR A 232 26.39 15.47 -8.24
C THR A 232 25.09 16.13 -8.68
N PHE A 233 25.13 16.95 -9.75
CA PHE A 233 23.93 17.53 -10.34
C PHE A 233 22.98 16.45 -10.87
N MET A 234 23.51 15.44 -11.56
CA MET A 234 22.71 14.32 -12.07
C MET A 234 22.04 13.52 -10.94
N GLU A 235 22.77 13.21 -9.86
CA GLU A 235 22.25 12.50 -8.69
C GLU A 235 21.14 13.32 -7.99
N ASN A 236 21.36 14.62 -7.79
CA ASN A 236 20.38 15.56 -7.25
C ASN A 236 19.13 15.71 -8.14
N TYR A 237 19.31 15.74 -9.45
CA TYR A 237 18.19 15.85 -10.38
C TYR A 237 17.37 14.56 -10.44
N ILE A 238 18.02 13.39 -10.40
CA ILE A 238 17.34 12.09 -10.26
C ILE A 238 16.47 12.06 -8.99
N TRP A 239 17.00 12.55 -7.86
CA TRP A 239 16.24 12.66 -6.62
C TRP A 239 14.98 13.54 -6.77
N LEU A 240 15.11 14.71 -7.40
CA LEU A 240 13.98 15.61 -7.66
C LEU A 240 12.95 14.97 -8.61
N CYS A 241 13.37 14.33 -9.70
CA CYS A 241 12.47 13.64 -10.61
C CYS A 241 11.73 12.47 -9.93
N TYR A 242 12.37 11.77 -8.98
CA TYR A 242 11.72 10.73 -8.16
C TYR A 242 10.56 11.29 -7.35
N HIS A 243 10.73 12.45 -6.70
CA HIS A 243 9.64 13.08 -5.94
C HIS A 243 8.53 13.63 -6.83
N MET A 244 8.89 14.16 -8.01
CA MET A 244 7.98 14.81 -8.96
C MET A 244 7.27 13.86 -9.93
N ASP A 245 7.55 12.55 -9.86
CA ASP A 245 6.96 11.53 -10.75
C ASP A 245 7.36 11.68 -12.23
N ASP A 246 8.51 12.29 -12.52
CA ASP A 246 8.98 12.49 -13.88
C ASP A 246 9.75 11.27 -14.41
N LEU A 247 9.00 10.22 -14.77
CA LEU A 247 9.57 8.98 -15.28
C LEU A 247 10.32 9.17 -16.62
N ALA A 248 9.97 10.16 -17.43
CA ALA A 248 10.61 10.38 -18.72
C ALA A 248 12.03 10.93 -18.52
N SER A 249 12.18 11.95 -17.69
CA SER A 249 13.49 12.50 -17.33
C SER A 249 14.32 11.48 -16.55
N LEU A 250 13.72 10.71 -15.63
CA LEU A 250 14.44 9.62 -14.93
C LEU A 250 15.03 8.60 -15.88
N GLN A 251 14.32 8.21 -16.94
CA GLN A 251 14.85 7.28 -17.94
C GLN A 251 16.03 7.88 -18.71
N HIS A 252 15.93 9.15 -19.09
CA HIS A 252 17.01 9.86 -19.77
C HIS A 252 18.25 9.99 -18.89
N LEU A 253 18.06 10.44 -17.65
CA LEU A 253 19.12 10.62 -16.65
C LEU A 253 19.77 9.28 -16.28
N LEU A 254 18.99 8.21 -16.12
CA LEU A 254 19.52 6.87 -15.86
C LEU A 254 20.45 6.42 -16.98
N TYR A 255 20.07 6.62 -18.24
CA TYR A 255 20.90 6.22 -19.39
C TYR A 255 22.28 6.91 -19.36
N THR A 256 22.31 8.19 -19.00
CA THR A 256 23.56 8.94 -18.83
C THR A 256 24.33 8.47 -17.59
N TYR A 257 23.63 8.27 -16.47
CA TYR A 257 24.21 7.84 -15.20
C TYR A 257 24.91 6.47 -15.28
N LEU A 258 24.31 5.51 -15.99
CA LEU A 258 24.86 4.16 -16.14
C LEU A 258 26.20 4.13 -16.90
N LYS A 259 26.60 5.22 -17.56
CA LYS A 259 27.92 5.36 -18.20
C LYS A 259 29.04 5.64 -17.18
N ASN A 260 28.72 6.08 -15.97
CA ASN A 260 29.70 6.37 -14.92
C ASN A 260 30.44 5.12 -14.47
N SER A 261 31.68 5.26 -13.99
CA SER A 261 32.53 4.13 -13.56
C SER A 261 31.99 3.42 -12.32
N THR A 262 31.35 4.15 -11.42
CA THR A 262 30.76 3.63 -10.18
C THR A 262 29.30 4.05 -10.05
N TYR A 263 28.53 3.22 -9.35
CA TYR A 263 27.12 3.47 -9.08
C TYR A 263 26.91 3.76 -7.60
N ASP A 264 26.09 4.76 -7.31
CA ASP A 264 25.55 5.03 -5.98
C ASP A 264 24.23 4.27 -5.80
N SER A 265 24.15 3.49 -4.74
CA SER A 265 23.02 2.61 -4.44
C SER A 265 21.75 3.40 -4.13
N ARG A 266 21.87 4.57 -3.51
CA ARG A 266 20.75 5.45 -3.19
C ARG A 266 20.16 6.07 -4.46
N THR A 267 21.00 6.55 -5.37
CA THR A 267 20.61 7.08 -6.69
C THR A 267 19.88 6.04 -7.53
N LEU A 268 20.44 4.83 -7.63
CA LEU A 268 19.75 3.72 -8.32
C LEU A 268 18.43 3.35 -7.64
N SER A 269 18.38 3.39 -6.30
CA SER A 269 17.16 3.14 -5.54
C SER A 269 16.08 4.18 -5.85
N TYR A 270 16.40 5.47 -6.03
CA TYR A 270 15.43 6.47 -6.46
C TYR A 270 14.80 6.13 -7.81
N VAL A 271 15.63 5.79 -8.80
CA VAL A 271 15.14 5.43 -10.14
C VAL A 271 14.24 4.19 -10.10
N ILE A 272 14.70 3.12 -9.46
CA ILE A 272 13.97 1.86 -9.37
C ILE A 272 12.67 2.05 -8.58
N ASN A 273 12.74 2.69 -7.41
CA ASN A 273 11.57 2.91 -6.57
C ASN A 273 10.55 3.84 -7.24
N ALA A 274 10.95 4.75 -8.12
CA ALA A 274 10.02 5.55 -8.93
C ALA A 274 9.05 4.64 -9.71
N PHE A 275 9.54 3.59 -10.36
CA PHE A 275 8.70 2.63 -11.08
C PHE A 275 7.88 1.75 -10.13
N VAL A 276 8.45 1.37 -8.98
CA VAL A 276 7.73 0.56 -7.98
C VAL A 276 6.52 1.32 -7.42
N TYR A 277 6.69 2.58 -6.99
CA TYR A 277 5.61 3.43 -6.50
C TYR A 277 4.62 3.86 -7.59
N ASN A 278 5.00 3.74 -8.86
CA ASN A 278 4.09 3.83 -10.02
C ASN A 278 3.35 2.53 -10.36
N TYR A 279 3.51 1.51 -9.52
CA TYR A 279 2.89 0.20 -9.70
C TYR A 279 3.35 -0.53 -10.97
N ASP A 280 4.62 -0.38 -11.37
CA ASP A 280 5.23 -1.14 -12.47
C ASP A 280 6.39 -2.01 -11.96
N VAL A 281 6.07 -2.91 -11.02
CA VAL A 281 7.04 -3.77 -10.32
C VAL A 281 7.76 -4.73 -11.27
N GLU A 282 7.05 -5.29 -12.25
CA GLU A 282 7.65 -6.20 -13.23
C GLU A 282 8.74 -5.51 -14.06
N PHE A 283 8.51 -4.25 -14.42
CA PHE A 283 9.49 -3.43 -15.11
C PHE A 283 10.70 -3.13 -14.20
N ALA A 284 10.46 -2.72 -12.95
CA ALA A 284 11.52 -2.45 -12.00
C ALA A 284 12.43 -3.68 -11.76
N LYS A 285 11.86 -4.88 -11.64
CA LYS A 285 12.61 -6.15 -11.54
C LYS A 285 13.52 -6.37 -12.76
N ASN A 286 12.97 -6.22 -13.96
CA ASN A 286 13.74 -6.39 -15.19
C ASN A 286 14.82 -5.32 -15.39
N LEU A 287 14.56 -4.10 -14.92
CA LEU A 287 15.53 -3.01 -14.92
C LEU A 287 16.72 -3.35 -14.01
N ILE A 288 16.46 -3.84 -12.80
CA ILE A 288 17.53 -4.28 -11.88
C ILE A 288 18.35 -5.40 -12.50
N LYS A 289 17.70 -6.41 -13.09
CA LYS A 289 18.40 -7.48 -13.80
C LYS A 289 19.33 -6.91 -14.87
N SER A 290 18.85 -5.96 -15.67
CA SER A 290 19.64 -5.32 -16.72
C SER A 290 20.83 -4.54 -16.16
N ILE A 291 20.70 -3.91 -14.98
CA ILE A 291 21.79 -3.21 -14.29
C ILE A 291 22.82 -4.21 -13.74
N ILE A 292 22.37 -5.33 -13.15
CA ILE A 292 23.23 -6.42 -12.68
C ILE A 292 24.05 -6.99 -13.84
N ASP A 293 23.42 -7.22 -14.99
CA ASP A 293 24.06 -7.75 -16.21
C ASP A 293 25.15 -6.82 -16.77
N MET A 294 25.23 -5.55 -16.34
CA MET A 294 26.33 -4.64 -16.70
C MET A 294 27.64 -4.98 -15.97
N GLY A 295 27.62 -5.86 -14.96
CA GLY A 295 28.80 -6.40 -14.30
C GLY A 295 29.54 -5.46 -13.34
N LYS A 296 29.01 -4.26 -13.07
CA LYS A 296 29.61 -3.34 -12.08
C LYS A 296 29.21 -3.69 -10.65
N PRO A 297 30.03 -3.41 -9.63
CA PRO A 297 29.70 -3.69 -8.24
C PRO A 297 28.41 -3.00 -7.78
N LEU A 298 27.54 -3.75 -7.10
CA LEU A 298 26.28 -3.27 -6.54
C LEU A 298 26.19 -3.60 -5.05
N ASP A 299 25.88 -2.58 -4.26
CA ASP A 299 25.71 -2.64 -2.81
C ASP A 299 24.32 -3.19 -2.43
N GLU A 300 24.29 -3.97 -1.34
CA GLU A 300 23.12 -4.58 -0.73
C GLU A 300 21.99 -3.59 -0.44
N SER A 301 22.33 -2.34 -0.09
CA SER A 301 21.33 -1.33 0.27
C SER A 301 20.33 -1.05 -0.86
N LEU A 302 20.72 -1.28 -2.12
CA LEU A 302 19.83 -1.22 -3.29
C LEU A 302 18.80 -2.36 -3.26
N LEU A 303 19.24 -3.59 -2.98
CA LEU A 303 18.35 -4.74 -2.81
C LEU A 303 17.40 -4.49 -1.64
N SER A 304 17.93 -4.09 -0.48
CA SER A 304 17.15 -3.84 0.73
C SER A 304 16.04 -2.81 0.49
N SER A 305 16.38 -1.67 -0.11
CA SER A 305 15.44 -0.59 -0.42
C SER A 305 14.37 -1.02 -1.43
N THR A 306 14.77 -1.77 -2.47
CA THR A 306 13.84 -2.30 -3.46
C THR A 306 12.86 -3.30 -2.86
N ILE A 307 13.34 -4.26 -2.06
CA ILE A 307 12.50 -5.27 -1.41
C ILE A 307 11.49 -4.62 -0.47
N ILE A 308 11.91 -3.62 0.31
CA ILE A 308 11.01 -2.86 1.17
C ILE A 308 9.93 -2.17 0.32
N SER A 309 10.29 -1.51 -0.78
CA SER A 309 9.33 -0.88 -1.70
C SER A 309 8.37 -1.90 -2.32
N PHE A 310 8.85 -3.07 -2.76
CA PHE A 310 8.03 -4.17 -3.28
C PHE A 310 6.99 -4.62 -2.23
N VAL A 311 7.40 -4.77 -0.97
CA VAL A 311 6.50 -5.12 0.14
C VAL A 311 5.47 -4.01 0.38
N LYS A 312 5.89 -2.73 0.37
CA LYS A 312 5.01 -1.57 0.59
C LYS A 312 3.92 -1.45 -0.47
N VAL A 313 4.22 -1.66 -1.75
CA VAL A 313 3.23 -1.58 -2.85
C VAL A 313 2.40 -2.84 -3.03
N GLY A 314 2.73 -3.93 -2.31
CA GLY A 314 2.03 -5.21 -2.38
C GLY A 314 2.36 -6.02 -3.63
N ALA A 315 3.64 -6.08 -3.99
CA ALA A 315 4.15 -6.89 -5.09
C ALA A 315 3.73 -8.37 -4.97
N ILE A 316 3.62 -9.03 -6.13
CA ILE A 316 3.47 -10.50 -6.21
C ILE A 316 4.74 -11.13 -5.63
N PHE A 317 4.57 -12.19 -4.84
CA PHE A 317 5.68 -12.79 -4.10
C PHE A 317 6.76 -13.37 -5.02
N THR A 318 6.38 -13.89 -6.20
CA THR A 318 7.33 -14.38 -7.20
C THR A 318 8.32 -13.30 -7.65
N ASN A 319 7.91 -12.04 -7.73
CA ASN A 319 8.83 -10.96 -8.09
C ASN A 319 9.88 -10.69 -7.01
N ILE A 320 9.57 -10.99 -5.75
CA ILE A 320 10.54 -10.93 -4.65
C ILE A 320 11.51 -12.10 -4.77
N THR A 321 11.02 -13.32 -4.99
CA THR A 321 11.87 -14.51 -5.10
C THR A 321 12.80 -14.44 -6.30
N ASP A 322 12.28 -14.06 -7.47
CA ASP A 322 13.05 -13.90 -8.71
C ASP A 322 14.19 -12.89 -8.51
N LEU A 323 13.91 -11.75 -7.87
CA LEU A 323 14.92 -10.71 -7.62
C LEU A 323 16.02 -11.21 -6.69
N VAL A 324 15.67 -11.94 -5.64
CA VAL A 324 16.64 -12.52 -4.69
C VAL A 324 17.50 -13.58 -5.36
N GLU A 325 16.92 -14.41 -6.22
CA GLU A 325 17.65 -15.42 -6.99
C GLU A 325 18.62 -14.78 -7.98
N ILE A 326 18.18 -13.77 -8.74
CA ILE A 326 19.04 -13.00 -9.66
C ILE A 326 20.20 -12.36 -8.88
N TRP A 327 19.92 -11.74 -7.73
CA TRP A 327 20.94 -11.07 -6.91
C TRP A 327 21.95 -12.05 -6.32
N SER A 328 21.48 -13.16 -5.74
CA SER A 328 22.34 -14.13 -5.05
C SER A 328 23.24 -14.93 -5.99
N ASN A 329 22.85 -15.06 -7.27
CA ASN A 329 23.63 -15.76 -8.28
C ASN A 329 24.64 -14.85 -9.01
N ALA A 330 24.57 -13.53 -8.80
CA ALA A 330 25.42 -12.56 -9.50
C ALA A 330 26.71 -12.28 -8.73
N SER A 331 27.87 -12.39 -9.39
CA SER A 331 29.19 -12.21 -8.74
C SER A 331 29.52 -10.76 -8.40
N ASN A 332 28.82 -9.78 -8.99
CA ASN A 332 29.01 -8.36 -8.78
C ASN A 332 28.08 -7.76 -7.72
N CYS A 333 27.27 -8.58 -7.05
CA CYS A 333 26.32 -8.14 -6.03
C CYS A 333 26.82 -8.49 -4.62
N GLU A 334 26.68 -7.56 -3.67
CA GLU A 334 27.03 -7.80 -2.28
C GLU A 334 26.05 -8.76 -1.58
N SER A 335 26.54 -9.55 -0.64
CA SER A 335 25.73 -10.47 0.15
C SER A 335 24.65 -9.74 0.98
N PRO A 336 23.39 -10.21 0.99
CA PRO A 336 22.31 -9.61 1.78
C PRO A 336 22.60 -9.52 3.27
N TYR A 337 22.31 -8.37 3.90
CA TYR A 337 22.55 -8.16 5.33
C TYR A 337 21.47 -8.85 6.21
N PRO A 338 21.74 -9.08 7.51
CA PRO A 338 20.79 -9.79 8.39
C PRO A 338 19.40 -9.16 8.45
N LYS A 339 19.29 -7.83 8.32
CA LYS A 339 18.01 -7.11 8.26
C LYS A 339 17.19 -7.52 7.03
N THR A 340 17.83 -7.56 5.86
CA THR A 340 17.21 -7.93 4.60
C THR A 340 16.86 -9.41 4.58
N VAL A 341 17.75 -10.28 5.07
CA VAL A 341 17.46 -11.72 5.26
C VAL A 341 16.26 -11.94 6.19
N ALA A 342 16.17 -11.21 7.30
CA ALA A 342 15.02 -11.29 8.21
C ALA A 342 13.71 -10.81 7.54
N MET A 343 13.77 -9.74 6.74
CA MET A 343 12.62 -9.28 5.95
C MET A 343 12.18 -10.32 4.92
N LEU A 344 13.12 -10.91 4.19
CA LEU A 344 12.86 -11.96 3.22
C LEU A 344 12.24 -13.18 3.89
N LEU A 345 12.83 -13.69 4.99
CA LEU A 345 12.26 -14.78 5.79
C LEU A 345 10.81 -14.49 6.20
N LYS A 346 10.50 -13.26 6.63
CA LYS A 346 9.13 -12.84 6.97
C LYS A 346 8.17 -12.93 5.77
N GLN A 347 8.62 -12.64 4.54
CA GLN A 347 7.80 -12.82 3.32
C GLN A 347 7.70 -14.29 2.89
N TYR A 348 8.80 -15.04 2.96
CA TYR A 348 8.83 -16.48 2.64
C TYR A 348 7.93 -17.28 3.58
N TYR A 349 7.93 -16.99 4.88
CA TYR A 349 6.95 -17.59 5.77
C TYR A 349 5.51 -17.18 5.45
N ARG A 350 5.29 -15.98 4.95
CA ARG A 350 3.93 -15.51 4.66
C ARG A 350 3.35 -16.08 3.37
N TYR A 351 4.19 -16.33 2.35
CA TYR A 351 3.74 -16.64 0.99
C TYR A 351 4.48 -17.81 0.31
N GLY A 352 5.61 -18.25 0.86
CA GLY A 352 6.45 -19.29 0.30
C GLY A 352 5.91 -20.68 0.54
N ASN A 353 6.26 -21.61 -0.36
CA ASN A 353 6.04 -23.03 -0.18
C ASN A 353 7.16 -23.64 0.71
N PRO A 354 7.03 -24.90 1.17
CA PRO A 354 8.03 -25.52 2.04
C PRO A 354 9.44 -25.58 1.43
N GLU A 355 9.56 -25.78 0.11
CA GLU A 355 10.85 -25.86 -0.60
C GLU A 355 11.56 -24.51 -0.63
N GLU A 356 10.87 -23.44 -1.01
CA GLU A 356 11.37 -22.07 -1.02
C GLU A 356 11.77 -21.61 0.39
N ILE A 357 10.99 -21.98 1.41
CA ILE A 357 11.34 -21.72 2.82
C ILE A 357 12.63 -22.44 3.17
N ALA A 358 12.79 -23.70 2.78
CA ALA A 358 14.03 -24.45 3.02
C ALA A 358 15.23 -23.83 2.29
N SER A 359 15.07 -23.36 1.04
CA SER A 359 16.11 -22.64 0.31
C SER A 359 16.52 -21.35 1.02
N MET A 360 15.56 -20.57 1.54
CA MET A 360 15.86 -19.35 2.29
C MET A 360 16.54 -19.63 3.64
N GLU A 361 16.16 -20.72 4.31
CA GLU A 361 16.82 -21.20 5.54
C GLU A 361 18.26 -21.66 5.27
N ALA A 362 18.51 -22.34 4.15
CA ALA A 362 19.84 -22.74 3.72
C ALA A 362 20.72 -21.53 3.38
N LEU A 363 20.17 -20.53 2.66
CA LEU A 363 20.87 -19.26 2.38
C LEU A 363 21.28 -18.56 3.68
N ARG A 364 20.38 -18.50 4.66
CA ARG A 364 20.68 -17.94 5.98
C ARG A 364 21.83 -18.67 6.68
N GLU A 365 21.82 -20.01 6.64
CA GLU A 365 22.88 -20.83 7.25
C GLU A 365 24.23 -20.60 6.57
N HIS A 366 24.23 -20.56 5.24
CA HIS A 366 25.43 -20.27 4.45
C HIS A 366 26.03 -18.89 4.77
N LEU A 367 25.19 -17.88 4.97
CA LEU A 367 25.61 -16.54 5.37
C LEU A 367 26.00 -16.41 6.86
N GLY A 368 25.85 -17.47 7.66
CA GLY A 368 26.28 -17.48 9.07
C GLY A 368 25.37 -16.70 10.02
N TYR A 369 24.11 -16.42 9.66
CA TYR A 369 23.23 -15.53 10.46
C TYR A 369 22.33 -16.24 11.48
N ASN A 370 22.63 -17.50 11.82
CA ASN A 370 21.79 -18.33 12.71
C ASN A 370 21.59 -17.74 14.12
N SER A 371 22.59 -17.03 14.64
CA SER A 371 22.56 -16.41 15.97
C SER A 371 21.97 -14.98 15.97
N ASN A 372 21.66 -14.41 14.81
CA ASN A 372 21.18 -13.04 14.73
C ASN A 372 19.78 -12.88 15.35
N PHE A 373 19.60 -11.87 16.19
CA PHE A 373 18.35 -11.68 16.92
C PHE A 373 17.14 -11.36 16.01
N LEU A 374 17.34 -10.66 14.88
CA LEU A 374 16.24 -10.31 13.95
C LEU A 374 15.66 -11.57 13.31
N ILE A 375 16.53 -12.51 12.96
CA ILE A 375 16.13 -13.82 12.41
C ILE A 375 15.39 -14.61 13.48
N SER A 376 15.98 -14.78 14.67
CA SER A 376 15.33 -15.50 15.79
C SER A 376 13.97 -14.91 16.13
N LEU A 377 13.87 -13.58 16.12
CA LEU A 377 12.62 -12.85 16.32
C LEU A 377 11.57 -13.18 15.26
N VAL A 378 11.93 -13.11 13.97
CA VAL A 378 10.98 -13.41 12.86
C VAL A 378 10.53 -14.87 12.93
N LYS A 379 11.45 -15.81 13.20
CA LYS A 379 11.13 -17.23 13.37
C LYS A 379 10.14 -17.46 14.52
N ASN A 380 10.38 -16.82 15.66
CA ASN A 380 9.51 -16.98 16.82
C ASN A 380 8.12 -16.37 16.60
N GLN A 381 8.06 -15.16 16.00
CA GLN A 381 6.79 -14.54 15.62
C GLN A 381 5.99 -15.42 14.67
N GLU A 382 6.63 -16.02 13.67
CA GLU A 382 5.96 -16.92 12.74
C GLU A 382 5.49 -18.21 13.42
N ARG A 383 6.32 -18.82 14.27
CA ARG A 383 5.94 -20.01 15.05
C ARG A 383 4.68 -19.76 15.86
N ILE A 384 4.57 -18.59 16.50
CA ILE A 384 3.37 -18.18 17.24
C ILE A 384 2.20 -17.96 16.28
N SER A 385 2.42 -17.31 15.13
CA SER A 385 1.37 -17.02 14.15
C SER A 385 0.75 -18.28 13.51
N ARG A 386 1.56 -19.32 13.28
CA ARG A 386 1.15 -20.57 12.62
C ARG A 386 0.53 -21.61 13.57
N LYS A 387 0.55 -21.38 14.89
CA LYS A 387 0.08 -22.33 15.91
C LYS A 387 -1.36 -22.81 15.70
N ASP A 388 -2.22 -21.91 15.22
CA ASP A 388 -3.62 -22.17 14.93
C ASP A 388 -4.14 -21.28 13.77
N LEU A 389 -5.40 -21.44 13.39
CA LEU A 389 -6.06 -20.63 12.35
C LEU A 389 -6.71 -19.35 12.90
N LEU A 390 -6.57 -19.06 14.19
CA LEU A 390 -7.23 -17.92 14.82
C LEU A 390 -6.59 -16.61 14.39
N HIS A 391 -7.35 -15.53 14.40
CA HIS A 391 -6.77 -14.20 14.16
C HIS A 391 -5.94 -13.74 15.37
N LYS A 392 -6.46 -13.94 16.57
CA LYS A 392 -5.77 -13.67 17.84
C LYS A 392 -5.17 -14.97 18.36
N LYS A 393 -3.88 -14.92 18.69
CA LYS A 393 -3.05 -16.04 19.13
C LYS A 393 -3.00 -16.07 20.65
N ASN A 394 -3.18 -17.27 21.20
CA ASN A 394 -2.93 -17.51 22.61
C ASN A 394 -1.42 -17.66 22.85
N ILE A 395 -0.87 -16.75 23.66
CA ILE A 395 0.56 -16.73 23.98
C ILE A 395 0.79 -17.61 25.21
N THR A 396 1.52 -18.71 25.02
CA THR A 396 1.82 -19.67 26.10
C THR A 396 3.04 -19.24 26.91
N LYS A 397 3.21 -19.82 28.11
CA LYS A 397 4.39 -19.58 28.96
C LYS A 397 5.71 -19.83 28.22
N GLY A 398 5.82 -20.94 27.50
CA GLY A 398 7.01 -21.23 26.68
C GLY A 398 7.24 -20.23 25.53
N ASP A 399 6.19 -19.59 25.01
CA ASP A 399 6.38 -18.51 24.03
C ASP A 399 7.02 -17.28 24.69
N ILE A 400 6.61 -16.95 25.92
CA ILE A 400 7.19 -15.84 26.71
C ILE A 400 8.65 -16.14 27.07
N GLU A 401 8.96 -17.37 27.48
CA GLU A 401 10.34 -17.80 27.77
C GLU A 401 11.26 -17.62 26.56
N GLU A 402 10.83 -18.03 25.36
CA GLU A 402 11.62 -17.85 24.14
C GLU A 402 11.78 -16.37 23.77
N ILE A 403 10.73 -15.56 23.93
CA ILE A 403 10.81 -14.09 23.74
C ILE A 403 11.86 -13.49 24.66
N LEU A 404 11.82 -13.84 25.96
CA LEU A 404 12.76 -13.32 26.94
C LEU A 404 14.18 -13.84 26.71
N LYS A 405 14.34 -15.06 26.19
CA LYS A 405 15.65 -15.61 25.79
C LYS A 405 16.28 -14.79 24.67
N ILE A 406 15.52 -14.43 23.63
CA ILE A 406 15.99 -13.56 22.55
C ILE A 406 16.32 -12.16 23.09
N ARG A 407 15.49 -11.61 23.99
CA ARG A 407 15.75 -10.33 24.64
C ARG A 407 17.06 -10.34 25.43
N ASN A 408 17.29 -11.38 26.22
CA ASN A 408 18.47 -11.47 27.08
C ASN A 408 19.77 -11.56 26.26
N SER A 409 19.76 -12.18 25.07
CA SER A 409 20.95 -12.24 24.20
C SER A 409 21.38 -10.88 23.63
N ILE A 410 20.46 -9.90 23.59
CA ILE A 410 20.73 -8.54 23.09
C ILE A 410 20.70 -7.47 24.20
N SER A 411 20.69 -7.88 25.47
CA SER A 411 20.58 -6.99 26.64
C SER A 411 21.65 -5.88 26.69
N HIS A 412 22.79 -6.10 26.07
CA HIS A 412 23.91 -5.15 26.00
C HIS A 412 23.68 -3.99 25.00
N SER A 413 22.75 -4.10 24.04
CA SER A 413 22.53 -3.11 22.99
C SER A 413 21.15 -2.45 23.12
N LYS A 414 21.13 -1.19 23.56
CA LYS A 414 19.89 -0.38 23.64
C LYS A 414 19.19 -0.26 22.28
N TYR A 415 19.96 -0.14 21.21
CA TYR A 415 19.43 -0.06 19.84
C TYR A 415 18.73 -1.37 19.42
N ALA A 416 19.38 -2.52 19.64
CA ALA A 416 18.79 -3.82 19.34
C ALA A 416 17.54 -4.09 20.18
N LEU A 417 17.59 -3.76 21.49
CA LEU A 417 16.44 -3.86 22.39
C LEU A 417 15.27 -3.00 21.91
N LYS A 418 15.52 -1.76 21.47
CA LYS A 418 14.48 -0.89 20.89
C LYS A 418 13.81 -1.57 19.69
N ALA A 419 14.59 -2.02 18.71
CA ALA A 419 14.05 -2.68 17.52
C ALA A 419 13.27 -3.97 17.86
N PHE A 420 13.77 -4.74 18.84
CA PHE A 420 13.11 -5.93 19.36
C PHE A 420 11.74 -5.60 19.97
N TYR A 421 11.67 -4.63 20.88
CA TYR A 421 10.41 -4.26 21.53
C TYR A 421 9.40 -3.66 20.57
N GLU A 422 9.82 -2.76 19.69
CA GLU A 422 8.94 -2.16 18.67
C GLU A 422 8.33 -3.24 17.76
N SER A 423 9.12 -4.25 17.38
CA SER A 423 8.63 -5.37 16.58
C SER A 423 7.61 -6.24 17.33
N TYR A 424 7.87 -6.62 18.59
CA TYR A 424 6.89 -7.40 19.38
C TYR A 424 5.64 -6.59 19.74
N LEU A 425 5.76 -5.28 19.98
CA LEU A 425 4.60 -4.40 20.15
C LEU A 425 3.72 -4.42 18.90
N LEU A 426 4.31 -4.27 17.71
CA LEU A 426 3.57 -4.36 16.45
C LEU A 426 2.94 -5.76 16.29
N PHE A 427 3.68 -6.83 16.56
CA PHE A 427 3.17 -8.19 16.47
C PHE A 427 1.98 -8.43 17.40
N PHE A 428 2.09 -8.06 18.69
CA PHE A 428 1.01 -8.24 19.66
C PHE A 428 -0.17 -7.32 19.44
N SER A 429 0.04 -6.11 18.92
CA SER A 429 -1.05 -5.21 18.53
C SER A 429 -2.02 -5.87 17.54
N LYS A 430 -1.49 -6.69 16.63
CA LYS A 430 -2.26 -7.38 15.61
C LYS A 430 -2.77 -8.73 16.10
N TYR A 431 -1.89 -9.55 16.64
CA TYR A 431 -2.17 -10.97 16.88
C TYR A 431 -2.48 -11.30 18.34
N SER A 432 -2.48 -10.36 19.28
CA SER A 432 -2.71 -10.68 20.69
C SER A 432 -3.56 -9.63 21.41
N SER A 433 -3.58 -9.72 22.74
CA SER A 433 -4.36 -8.90 23.66
C SER A 433 -3.55 -7.74 24.24
N MET A 434 -4.25 -6.77 24.83
CA MET A 434 -3.65 -5.65 25.55
C MET A 434 -2.71 -6.10 26.67
N ASN A 435 -2.94 -7.26 27.30
CA ASN A 435 -2.08 -7.78 28.36
C ASN A 435 -0.66 -8.06 27.86
N MET A 436 -0.50 -8.57 26.64
CA MET A 436 0.81 -8.82 26.04
C MET A 436 1.50 -7.53 25.60
N ILE A 437 0.72 -6.54 25.13
CA ILE A 437 1.24 -5.19 24.87
C ILE A 437 1.77 -4.58 26.16
N GLN A 438 1.00 -4.64 27.26
CA GLN A 438 1.42 -4.13 28.57
C GLN A 438 2.64 -4.87 29.12
N LEU A 439 2.76 -6.18 28.89
CA LEU A 439 3.95 -6.94 29.25
C LEU A 439 5.19 -6.36 28.56
N MET A 440 5.13 -6.16 27.23
CA MET A 440 6.25 -5.59 26.49
C MET A 440 6.58 -4.16 26.94
N LEU A 441 5.57 -3.32 27.22
CA LEU A 441 5.80 -1.97 27.74
C LEU A 441 6.46 -1.98 29.12
N ARG A 442 6.12 -2.93 30.00
CA ARG A 442 6.76 -3.08 31.31
C ARG A 442 8.21 -3.51 31.16
N GLU A 443 8.50 -4.50 30.31
CA GLU A 443 9.88 -4.96 30.06
C GLU A 443 10.74 -3.86 29.40
N MET A 444 10.18 -3.13 28.44
CA MET A 444 10.84 -1.97 27.83
C MET A 444 11.20 -0.89 28.87
N LYS A 445 10.29 -0.62 29.82
CA LYS A 445 10.55 0.31 30.92
C LYS A 445 11.62 -0.21 31.90
N LYS A 446 11.63 -1.52 32.18
CA LYS A 446 12.67 -2.14 33.03
C LYS A 446 14.07 -1.99 32.42
N ASP A 447 14.17 -2.04 31.10
CA ASP A 447 15.43 -1.79 30.36
C ASP A 447 15.78 -0.30 30.20
N GLY A 448 15.01 0.60 30.82
CA GLY A 448 15.26 2.03 30.76
C GLY A 448 15.05 2.65 29.38
N LEU A 449 14.26 2.02 28.50
CA LEU A 449 13.97 2.55 27.18
C LEU A 449 12.70 3.43 27.19
N PRO A 450 12.76 4.68 26.68
CA PRO A 450 11.60 5.54 26.58
C PRO A 450 10.65 5.05 25.48
N PHE A 451 9.35 5.23 25.67
CA PHE A 451 8.37 4.92 24.64
C PHE A 451 8.50 5.89 23.47
N THR A 452 8.63 5.34 22.27
CA THR A 452 8.83 6.10 21.04
C THR A 452 7.49 6.48 20.43
N LYS A 453 7.51 7.47 19.51
CA LYS A 453 6.34 7.81 18.69
C LYS A 453 5.75 6.57 17.98
N PHE A 454 6.62 5.68 17.48
CA PHE A 454 6.21 4.41 16.89
C PHE A 454 5.38 3.55 17.87
N SER A 455 5.85 3.37 19.11
CA SER A 455 5.12 2.63 20.15
C SER A 455 3.73 3.21 20.41
N TYR A 456 3.60 4.54 20.51
CA TYR A 456 2.30 5.20 20.67
C TYR A 456 1.38 4.96 19.46
N ASN A 457 1.90 5.10 18.25
CA ASN A 457 1.15 4.89 17.02
C ASN A 457 0.62 3.46 16.92
N VAL A 458 1.42 2.46 17.27
CA VAL A 458 1.01 1.05 17.30
C VAL A 458 -0.15 0.81 18.28
N ILE A 459 -0.09 1.40 19.48
CA ILE A 459 -1.16 1.27 20.49
C ILE A 459 -2.43 1.98 20.04
N VAL A 460 -2.32 3.17 19.44
CA VAL A 460 -3.45 3.89 18.84
C VAL A 460 -4.14 3.02 17.79
N GLN A 461 -3.37 2.46 16.85
CA GLN A 461 -3.92 1.59 15.80
C GLN A 461 -4.54 0.30 16.36
N HIS A 462 -3.98 -0.25 17.44
CA HIS A 462 -4.59 -1.39 18.15
C HIS A 462 -6.02 -1.06 18.59
N TYR A 463 -6.22 0.04 19.31
CA TYR A 463 -7.58 0.43 19.76
C TYR A 463 -8.54 0.72 18.61
N VAL A 464 -8.06 1.34 17.52
CA VAL A 464 -8.87 1.55 16.29
C VAL A 464 -9.28 0.20 15.69
N SER A 465 -8.38 -0.78 15.65
CA SER A 465 -8.65 -2.11 15.10
C SER A 465 -9.59 -2.95 15.96
N GLU A 466 -9.55 -2.77 17.29
CA GLU A 466 -10.43 -3.44 18.26
C GLU A 466 -11.76 -2.71 18.48
N HIS A 467 -12.00 -1.60 17.76
CA HIS A 467 -13.21 -0.78 17.86
C HIS A 467 -13.43 -0.23 19.28
N LYS A 468 -12.38 0.29 19.91
CA LYS A 468 -12.41 0.81 21.29
C LYS A 468 -12.12 2.32 21.34
N PHE A 469 -13.13 3.14 21.10
CA PHE A 469 -13.01 4.60 21.12
C PHE A 469 -12.65 5.19 22.51
N LEU A 470 -13.37 4.82 23.58
CA LEU A 470 -13.13 5.44 24.89
C LEU A 470 -11.75 5.14 25.49
N PRO A 471 -11.26 3.88 25.45
CA PRO A 471 -9.89 3.60 25.86
C PRO A 471 -8.86 4.37 25.02
N LEU A 472 -9.10 4.54 23.72
CA LEU A 472 -8.24 5.33 22.84
C LEU A 472 -8.19 6.80 23.26
N LEU A 473 -9.36 7.43 23.46
CA LEU A 473 -9.44 8.84 23.84
C LEU A 473 -8.67 9.11 25.14
N LYS A 474 -8.94 8.31 26.18
CA LYS A 474 -8.25 8.39 27.48
C LYS A 474 -6.74 8.15 27.37
N PHE A 475 -6.34 7.19 26.53
CA PHE A 475 -4.92 6.91 26.28
C PHE A 475 -4.23 8.10 25.60
N MET A 476 -4.87 8.68 24.58
CA MET A 476 -4.34 9.82 23.85
C MET A 476 -4.21 11.05 24.74
N GLU A 477 -5.26 11.40 25.47
CA GLU A 477 -5.28 12.54 26.39
C GLU A 477 -4.23 12.42 27.49
N LYS A 478 -4.05 11.22 28.05
CA LYS A 478 -3.14 11.00 29.18
C LYS A 478 -1.68 10.93 28.77
N PHE A 479 -1.38 10.32 27.61
CA PHE A 479 -0.02 9.95 27.22
C PHE A 479 0.43 10.58 25.91
N VAL A 480 -0.36 10.46 24.83
CA VAL A 480 0.08 10.86 23.48
C VAL A 480 0.22 12.37 23.37
N THR A 481 -0.74 13.15 23.88
CA THR A 481 -0.74 14.62 23.86
C THR A 481 0.44 15.24 24.60
N LYS A 482 0.98 14.52 25.60
CA LYS A 482 2.11 14.96 26.44
C LYS A 482 3.45 14.56 25.85
N ALA A 483 3.51 13.42 25.15
CA ALA A 483 4.75 12.87 24.61
C ALA A 483 5.05 13.31 23.17
N ASN A 484 4.02 13.62 22.37
CA ASN A 484 4.17 13.91 20.94
C ASN A 484 3.54 15.26 20.55
N ARG A 485 4.12 15.89 19.52
CA ARG A 485 3.49 17.03 18.84
C ARG A 485 2.20 16.59 18.13
N PHE A 486 1.28 17.53 17.95
CA PHE A 486 0.02 17.28 17.26
C PHE A 486 0.25 16.85 15.81
N GLU A 487 -0.40 15.76 15.38
CA GLU A 487 -0.35 15.26 14.02
C GLU A 487 -1.75 14.87 13.51
N LEU A 488 -1.99 15.13 12.23
CA LEU A 488 -3.29 14.96 11.59
C LEU A 488 -3.79 13.50 11.61
N ILE A 489 -2.87 12.54 11.59
CA ILE A 489 -3.20 11.12 11.63
C ILE A 489 -3.93 10.72 12.92
N TYR A 490 -3.70 11.43 14.02
CA TYR A 490 -4.37 11.19 15.30
C TYR A 490 -5.85 11.59 15.25
N VAL A 491 -6.18 12.68 14.55
CA VAL A 491 -7.57 13.10 14.30
C VAL A 491 -8.32 12.02 13.52
N LYS A 492 -7.71 11.54 12.43
CA LYS A 492 -8.28 10.45 11.63
C LYS A 492 -8.46 9.17 12.46
N SER A 493 -7.48 8.83 13.30
CA SER A 493 -7.57 7.63 14.16
C SER A 493 -8.74 7.71 15.15
N LEU A 494 -8.96 8.87 15.78
CA LEU A 494 -10.11 9.10 16.66
C LEU A 494 -11.44 9.01 15.89
N TYR A 495 -11.51 9.65 14.72
CA TYR A 495 -12.68 9.60 13.86
C TYR A 495 -13.03 8.16 13.47
N GLU A 496 -12.04 7.40 13.01
CA GLU A 496 -12.23 6.01 12.61
C GLU A 496 -12.65 5.12 13.79
N ALA A 497 -12.02 5.29 14.95
CA ALA A 497 -12.40 4.55 16.15
C ALA A 497 -13.86 4.84 16.54
N PHE A 498 -14.26 6.12 16.56
CA PHE A 498 -15.63 6.50 16.90
C PHE A 498 -16.65 5.85 15.96
N VAL A 499 -16.49 5.99 14.65
CA VAL A 499 -17.45 5.44 13.67
C VAL A 499 -17.50 3.91 13.72
N ARG A 500 -16.39 3.23 14.04
CA ARG A 500 -16.37 1.76 14.20
C ARG A 500 -17.01 1.27 15.50
N THR A 501 -16.87 2.04 16.58
CA THR A 501 -17.46 1.75 17.90
C THR A 501 -18.96 2.07 17.94
N TYR A 502 -19.34 3.26 17.45
CA TYR A 502 -20.72 3.79 17.48
C TYR A 502 -21.24 4.09 16.07
N PRO A 503 -21.37 3.08 15.19
CA PRO A 503 -21.77 3.31 13.80
C PRO A 503 -23.17 3.91 13.66
N TYR A 504 -24.03 3.80 14.67
CA TYR A 504 -25.38 4.39 14.69
C TYR A 504 -25.38 5.90 14.98
N GLU A 505 -24.34 6.43 15.63
CA GLU A 505 -24.14 7.88 15.82
C GLU A 505 -23.20 8.48 14.76
N GLY A 506 -22.70 7.68 13.82
CA GLY A 506 -21.65 8.08 12.89
C GLY A 506 -21.98 9.28 11.99
N GLU A 507 -23.24 9.42 11.56
CA GLU A 507 -23.70 10.57 10.77
C GLU A 507 -23.73 11.86 11.59
N TYR A 508 -24.28 11.79 12.79
CA TYR A 508 -24.33 12.91 13.72
C TYR A 508 -22.91 13.37 14.07
N PHE A 509 -22.03 12.42 14.40
CA PHE A 509 -20.62 12.70 14.67
C PHE A 509 -19.90 13.32 13.46
N ALA A 510 -20.17 12.86 12.24
CA ALA A 510 -19.57 13.44 11.04
C ALA A 510 -19.97 14.92 10.82
N GLN A 511 -21.21 15.28 11.18
CA GLN A 511 -21.67 16.68 11.16
C GLN A 511 -20.93 17.51 12.21
N LEU A 512 -20.87 17.04 13.46
CA LEU A 512 -20.12 17.72 14.52
C LEU A 512 -18.63 17.88 14.17
N PHE A 513 -18.03 16.86 13.59
CA PHE A 513 -16.64 16.88 13.12
C PHE A 513 -16.44 17.95 12.04
N SER A 514 -17.35 18.07 11.08
CA SER A 514 -17.28 19.08 10.02
C SER A 514 -17.35 20.49 10.60
N ASN A 515 -18.31 20.73 11.53
CA ASN A 515 -18.45 22.01 12.22
C ASN A 515 -17.21 22.36 13.06
N TRP A 516 -16.61 21.38 13.74
CA TRP A 516 -15.35 21.57 14.47
C TRP A 516 -14.20 21.93 13.52
N LEU A 517 -14.08 21.22 12.39
CA LEU A 517 -12.98 21.39 11.44
C LEU A 517 -13.00 22.78 10.77
N GLU A 518 -14.17 23.33 10.49
CA GLU A 518 -14.34 24.70 9.99
C GLU A 518 -13.71 25.72 10.95
N ASN A 519 -13.95 25.55 12.25
CA ASN A 519 -13.47 26.45 13.31
C ASN A 519 -12.06 26.12 13.82
N ALA A 520 -11.51 24.96 13.46
CA ALA A 520 -10.19 24.54 13.91
C ALA A 520 -9.07 25.44 13.35
N GLU A 521 -8.05 25.70 14.16
CA GLU A 521 -6.87 26.48 13.78
C GLU A 521 -5.89 25.67 12.90
N LEU A 522 -6.33 25.25 11.72
CA LEU A 522 -5.55 24.47 10.75
C LEU A 522 -5.50 25.18 9.37
N PRO A 523 -4.44 25.01 8.56
CA PRO A 523 -4.40 25.53 7.19
C PRO A 523 -5.53 24.97 6.32
N SER A 524 -6.01 25.74 5.33
CA SER A 524 -7.14 25.34 4.47
C SER A 524 -6.92 24.01 3.75
N HIS A 525 -5.75 23.84 3.11
CA HIS A 525 -5.40 22.59 2.44
C HIS A 525 -5.43 21.38 3.39
N THR A 526 -4.96 21.55 4.63
CA THR A 526 -4.99 20.50 5.66
C THR A 526 -6.42 20.13 6.07
N LYS A 527 -7.32 21.12 6.15
CA LYS A 527 -8.75 20.88 6.42
C LYS A 527 -9.39 20.05 5.30
N GLU A 528 -9.11 20.40 4.05
CA GLU A 528 -9.62 19.67 2.88
C GLU A 528 -9.19 18.19 2.90
N VAL A 529 -7.90 17.93 3.07
CA VAL A 529 -7.38 16.54 3.11
C VAL A 529 -7.98 15.75 4.29
N LEU A 530 -8.11 16.37 5.47
CA LEU A 530 -8.78 15.74 6.61
C LEU A 530 -10.24 15.40 6.29
N GLN A 531 -10.99 16.36 5.73
CA GLN A 531 -12.40 16.19 5.36
C GLN A 531 -12.58 15.11 4.31
N GLU A 532 -11.65 14.97 3.35
CA GLU A 532 -11.65 13.87 2.39
C GLU A 532 -11.35 12.51 3.02
N SER A 533 -10.44 12.48 3.99
CA SER A 533 -10.04 11.25 4.68
C SER A 533 -11.07 10.74 5.70
N CYS A 534 -11.92 11.63 6.22
CA CYS A 534 -12.90 11.39 7.28
C CYS A 534 -14.34 11.52 6.75
N LYS A 535 -14.68 10.72 5.72
CA LYS A 535 -16.05 10.63 5.18
C LYS A 535 -16.75 9.38 5.67
N VAL A 536 -18.07 9.43 5.71
CA VAL A 536 -18.95 8.31 6.05
C VAL A 536 -19.88 7.95 4.90
N THR A 537 -20.31 6.69 4.84
CA THR A 537 -21.26 6.19 3.85
C THR A 537 -22.36 5.37 4.53
N LYS A 538 -23.60 5.61 4.13
CA LYS A 538 -24.80 4.86 4.57
C LYS A 538 -24.78 3.42 4.04
N LEU A 539 -25.05 2.47 4.91
CA LEU A 539 -25.18 1.05 4.62
C LEU A 539 -26.60 0.56 4.96
N LYS A 540 -27.03 -0.53 4.32
CA LYS A 540 -28.33 -1.19 4.62
C LYS A 540 -28.30 -2.07 5.89
N SER A 541 -27.24 -2.00 6.68
CA SER A 541 -27.04 -2.86 7.83
C SER A 541 -27.69 -2.24 9.07
N ASN A 542 -28.51 -3.02 9.80
CA ASN A 542 -29.14 -2.53 11.03
C ASN A 542 -28.15 -2.40 12.20
N ILE A 543 -27.06 -3.17 12.19
CA ILE A 543 -26.01 -3.13 13.23
C ILE A 543 -24.94 -2.08 12.91
N THR A 544 -24.65 -1.89 11.64
CA THR A 544 -23.62 -0.96 11.14
C THR A 544 -24.23 -0.06 10.05
N PRO A 545 -25.15 0.85 10.42
CA PRO A 545 -25.88 1.67 9.45
C PRO A 545 -24.96 2.65 8.71
N VAL A 546 -23.81 2.98 9.31
CA VAL A 546 -22.79 3.83 8.73
C VAL A 546 -21.45 3.11 8.78
N ALA A 547 -20.61 3.36 7.77
CA ALA A 547 -19.20 2.99 7.79
C ALA A 547 -18.35 4.14 7.25
N ILE A 548 -17.06 4.14 7.59
CA ILE A 548 -16.08 5.03 6.98
C ILE A 548 -16.10 4.79 5.46
N GLN A 549 -16.24 5.86 4.70
CA GLN A 549 -16.19 5.82 3.24
C GLN A 549 -14.78 5.38 2.85
N ARG A 550 -14.66 4.10 2.47
CA ARG A 550 -13.47 3.65 1.77
C ARG A 550 -13.49 4.32 0.41
N GLN A 551 -12.59 5.25 0.25
CA GLN A 551 -12.31 5.99 -0.96
C GLN A 551 -12.08 4.88 -2.05
N GLN A 552 -13.00 4.80 -3.03
CA GLN A 552 -13.42 3.50 -3.61
C GLN A 552 -12.46 2.90 -4.65
N LEU A 553 -11.45 3.66 -5.09
CA LEU A 553 -10.36 3.25 -5.99
C LEU A 553 -9.19 4.23 -5.78
N ASN A 554 -8.66 4.31 -4.56
CA ASN A 554 -7.75 5.38 -4.13
C ASN A 554 -6.51 5.58 -4.97
N ASN A 555 -6.05 4.49 -5.58
CA ASN A 555 -4.81 4.53 -6.30
C ASN A 555 -5.09 4.52 -7.80
N VAL A 556 -5.29 5.72 -8.35
CA VAL A 556 -5.45 5.95 -9.79
C VAL A 556 -4.31 5.26 -10.56
N LYS A 557 -3.09 5.23 -10.01
CA LYS A 557 -1.92 4.57 -10.61
C LYS A 557 -1.95 3.04 -10.55
N LYS A 558 -2.50 2.46 -9.50
CA LYS A 558 -2.73 1.00 -9.43
C LYS A 558 -3.84 0.56 -10.38
N TYR A 559 -4.89 1.38 -10.54
CA TYR A 559 -6.10 1.08 -11.30
C TYR A 559 -6.27 1.99 -12.53
N LEU A 560 -5.21 2.21 -13.31
CA LEU A 560 -5.13 3.21 -14.40
C LEU A 560 -6.18 3.06 -15.50
N SER A 561 -6.74 1.86 -15.71
CA SER A 561 -7.73 1.68 -16.78
C SER A 561 -8.99 2.52 -16.49
N PRO A 562 -9.46 3.36 -17.43
CA PRO A 562 -10.67 4.16 -17.25
C PRO A 562 -11.95 3.30 -17.15
N GLN A 563 -11.85 2.01 -17.44
CA GLN A 563 -12.92 1.03 -17.27
C GLN A 563 -13.08 0.61 -15.80
N TRP A 564 -12.15 0.93 -14.90
CA TRP A 564 -12.33 0.70 -13.46
C TRP A 564 -13.42 1.62 -12.91
N ARG A 565 -14.58 1.04 -12.63
CA ARG A 565 -15.71 1.69 -11.96
C ARG A 565 -16.04 1.00 -10.64
N SER A 566 -16.55 1.79 -9.70
CA SER A 566 -17.11 1.24 -8.47
C SER A 566 -18.39 0.44 -8.79
N MET A 567 -18.46 -0.77 -8.26
CA MET A 567 -19.67 -1.57 -8.31
C MET A 567 -20.55 -1.19 -7.12
N ALA A 568 -21.20 -0.04 -7.17
CA ALA A 568 -22.12 0.39 -6.12
C ALA A 568 -23.09 -0.77 -5.77
N LEU A 569 -23.34 -0.96 -4.47
CA LEU A 569 -24.38 -1.89 -3.98
C LEU A 569 -25.79 -1.47 -4.44
N VAL A 570 -25.93 -0.21 -4.88
CA VAL A 570 -27.17 0.45 -5.32
C VAL A 570 -26.97 1.05 -6.72
N SER A 571 -26.39 0.31 -7.67
CA SER A 571 -26.51 0.70 -9.07
C SER A 571 -27.95 0.43 -9.52
N LYS A 572 -28.61 1.45 -10.10
CA LYS A 572 -29.92 1.29 -10.75
C LYS A 572 -29.86 0.40 -12.01
N SER A 573 -28.67 0.10 -12.53
CA SER A 573 -28.50 -0.70 -13.75
C SER A 573 -27.75 -2.03 -13.49
N PRO A 574 -28.43 -3.19 -13.55
CA PRO A 574 -27.78 -4.49 -13.45
C PRO A 574 -26.83 -4.79 -14.62
N LYS A 575 -27.05 -4.16 -15.79
CA LYS A 575 -26.15 -4.26 -16.96
C LYS A 575 -24.75 -3.72 -16.65
N SER A 576 -24.65 -2.53 -16.05
CA SER A 576 -23.35 -1.92 -15.69
C SER A 576 -22.58 -2.75 -14.66
N ILE A 577 -23.28 -3.41 -13.72
CA ILE A 577 -22.63 -4.33 -12.78
C ILE A 577 -22.05 -5.53 -13.52
N LYS A 578 -22.81 -6.15 -14.43
CA LYS A 578 -22.34 -7.30 -15.20
C LYS A 578 -21.13 -6.95 -16.07
N GLU A 579 -21.19 -5.83 -16.78
CA GLU A 579 -20.07 -5.31 -17.59
C GLU A 579 -18.82 -5.09 -16.72
N GLN A 580 -18.99 -4.49 -15.54
CA GLN A 580 -17.87 -4.23 -14.64
C GLN A 580 -17.28 -5.51 -14.04
N VAL A 581 -18.13 -6.49 -13.73
CA VAL A 581 -17.70 -7.80 -13.25
C VAL A 581 -16.93 -8.55 -14.34
N GLN A 582 -17.44 -8.55 -15.58
CA GLN A 582 -16.78 -9.17 -16.72
C GLN A 582 -15.42 -8.53 -17.00
N PHE A 583 -15.37 -7.19 -17.10
CA PHE A 583 -14.12 -6.45 -17.26
C PHE A 583 -13.10 -6.82 -16.19
N ARG A 584 -13.51 -6.86 -14.92
CA ARG A 584 -12.60 -7.16 -13.80
C ARG A 584 -11.97 -8.55 -13.92
N VAL A 585 -12.74 -9.57 -14.31
CA VAL A 585 -12.24 -10.94 -14.45
C VAL A 585 -11.39 -11.09 -15.70
N ASP A 586 -11.90 -10.66 -16.86
CA ASP A 586 -11.27 -10.94 -18.14
C ASP A 586 -10.01 -10.11 -18.39
N LYS A 587 -9.93 -8.94 -17.76
CA LYS A 587 -8.88 -7.96 -18.05
C LYS A 587 -8.35 -7.24 -16.82
N GLY A 588 -9.23 -6.67 -16.01
CA GLY A 588 -8.84 -5.76 -14.92
C GLY A 588 -7.86 -6.38 -13.92
N LEU A 589 -8.22 -7.51 -13.30
CA LEU A 589 -7.37 -8.18 -12.31
C LEU A 589 -6.08 -8.69 -12.95
N LEU A 590 -6.16 -9.27 -14.15
CA LEU A 590 -5.01 -9.75 -14.90
C LEU A 590 -4.04 -8.62 -15.27
N ASP A 591 -4.53 -7.45 -15.67
CA ASP A 591 -3.70 -6.29 -16.00
C ASP A 591 -2.94 -5.76 -14.77
N ILE A 592 -3.52 -5.81 -13.58
CA ILE A 592 -2.82 -5.47 -12.33
C ILE A 592 -1.74 -6.51 -12.02
N MET A 593 -2.06 -7.79 -12.19
CA MET A 593 -1.11 -8.87 -11.94
C MET A 593 0.05 -8.86 -12.93
N ARG A 594 -0.19 -8.50 -14.20
CA ARG A 594 0.86 -8.28 -15.22
C ARG A 594 1.84 -7.18 -14.85
N LYS A 595 1.40 -6.17 -14.09
CA LYS A 595 2.28 -5.14 -13.54
C LYS A 595 3.13 -5.65 -12.35
N GLY A 596 2.90 -6.88 -11.89
CA GLY A 596 3.63 -7.49 -10.78
C GLY A 596 3.02 -7.19 -9.40
N ILE A 597 1.75 -6.78 -9.31
CA ILE A 597 1.09 -6.36 -8.06
C ILE A 597 -0.15 -7.20 -7.75
N LYS A 598 -0.42 -7.37 -6.45
CA LYS A 598 -1.64 -8.02 -5.98
C LYS A 598 -2.84 -7.05 -6.01
N PRO A 599 -3.94 -7.37 -6.71
CA PRO A 599 -5.22 -6.72 -6.50
C PRO A 599 -5.64 -6.65 -5.02
N ASP A 600 -6.34 -5.60 -4.63
CA ASP A 600 -6.81 -5.50 -3.25
C ASP A 600 -7.87 -6.58 -2.97
N TYR A 601 -7.71 -7.32 -1.87
CA TYR A 601 -8.58 -8.44 -1.51
C TYR A 601 -10.07 -8.08 -1.51
N HIS A 602 -10.43 -6.88 -1.04
CA HIS A 602 -11.82 -6.44 -1.00
C HIS A 602 -12.44 -6.30 -2.41
N LEU A 603 -11.65 -5.96 -3.43
CA LEU A 603 -12.11 -5.93 -4.82
C LEU A 603 -12.32 -7.34 -5.35
N VAL A 604 -11.41 -8.27 -5.03
CA VAL A 604 -11.53 -9.70 -5.39
C VAL A 604 -12.80 -10.28 -4.78
N GLU A 605 -13.00 -10.09 -3.48
CA GLU A 605 -14.20 -10.55 -2.75
C GLU A 605 -15.48 -9.93 -3.31
N ASN A 606 -15.51 -8.61 -3.54
CA ASN A 606 -16.67 -7.93 -4.10
C ASN A 606 -17.01 -8.38 -5.54
N THR A 607 -15.99 -8.75 -6.32
CA THR A 607 -16.17 -9.28 -7.67
C THR A 607 -16.75 -10.69 -7.59
N LEU A 608 -16.18 -11.58 -6.76
CA LEU A 608 -16.70 -12.93 -6.52
C LEU A 608 -18.17 -12.96 -6.10
N ARG A 609 -18.56 -12.07 -5.17
CA ARG A 609 -19.95 -11.98 -4.70
C ARG A 609 -20.97 -11.65 -5.79
N LYS A 610 -20.54 -11.14 -6.93
CA LYS A 610 -21.39 -10.71 -8.05
C LYS A 610 -21.18 -11.55 -9.32
N LEU A 611 -20.30 -12.56 -9.27
CA LEU A 611 -19.95 -13.43 -10.41
C LEU A 611 -20.91 -14.61 -10.57
N ASN A 612 -21.10 -15.00 -11.83
CA ASN A 612 -21.75 -16.25 -12.21
C ASN A 612 -20.83 -17.45 -11.94
N LEU A 613 -21.42 -18.64 -11.75
CA LEU A 613 -20.71 -19.87 -11.37
C LEU A 613 -19.50 -20.19 -12.27
N THR A 614 -19.65 -20.01 -13.59
CA THR A 614 -18.60 -20.31 -14.58
C THR A 614 -17.35 -19.42 -14.48
N HIS A 615 -17.47 -18.22 -13.92
CA HIS A 615 -16.37 -17.25 -13.85
C HIS A 615 -15.75 -17.15 -12.45
N ARG A 616 -16.29 -17.88 -11.47
CA ARG A 616 -15.73 -17.89 -10.10
C ARG A 616 -14.43 -18.67 -10.00
N SER A 617 -14.22 -19.68 -10.86
CA SER A 617 -12.96 -20.42 -10.96
C SER A 617 -11.78 -19.49 -11.23
N ALA A 618 -11.94 -18.56 -12.18
CA ALA A 618 -10.90 -17.57 -12.52
C ALA A 618 -10.45 -16.73 -11.32
N ILE A 619 -11.35 -16.43 -10.36
CA ILE A 619 -10.98 -15.73 -9.12
C ILE A 619 -10.09 -16.61 -8.23
N PHE A 620 -10.39 -17.90 -8.13
CA PHE A 620 -9.57 -18.83 -7.36
C PHE A 620 -8.20 -19.06 -8.00
N ASP A 621 -8.13 -19.09 -9.33
CA ASP A 621 -6.87 -19.16 -10.06
C ASP A 621 -6.01 -17.92 -9.79
N CYS A 622 -6.61 -16.72 -9.84
CA CYS A 622 -5.93 -15.46 -9.47
C CYS A 622 -5.40 -15.50 -8.03
N LEU A 623 -6.14 -16.06 -7.07
CA LEU A 623 -5.68 -16.18 -5.67
C LEU A 623 -4.49 -17.11 -5.52
N LYS A 624 -4.46 -18.20 -6.30
CA LYS A 624 -3.35 -19.15 -6.32
C LYS A 624 -2.09 -18.45 -6.84
N GLU A 625 -2.20 -17.75 -7.97
CA GLU A 625 -1.09 -16.97 -8.55
C GLU A 625 -0.59 -15.87 -7.59
N MET A 626 -1.49 -15.19 -6.88
CA MET A 626 -1.12 -14.20 -5.86
C MET A 626 -0.56 -14.81 -4.56
N ARG A 627 -0.64 -16.13 -4.39
CA ARG A 627 -0.32 -16.88 -3.17
C ARG A 627 -1.08 -16.38 -1.93
N MET A 628 -2.38 -16.16 -2.09
CA MET A 628 -3.25 -15.56 -1.07
C MET A 628 -4.19 -16.59 -0.43
N GLU A 629 -3.72 -17.82 -0.25
CA GLU A 629 -4.54 -18.98 0.14
C GLU A 629 -5.21 -18.85 1.50
N ARG A 630 -4.62 -18.10 2.43
CA ARG A 630 -5.23 -17.80 3.74
C ARG A 630 -6.61 -17.13 3.64
N TYR A 631 -6.91 -16.49 2.53
CA TYR A 631 -8.21 -15.87 2.28
C TYR A 631 -9.19 -16.78 1.52
N THR A 632 -8.73 -17.94 1.06
CA THR A 632 -9.50 -18.89 0.26
C THR A 632 -10.68 -19.47 1.05
N THR A 633 -10.56 -19.68 2.36
CA THR A 633 -11.66 -20.25 3.17
C THR A 633 -12.92 -19.40 3.09
N ARG A 634 -12.80 -18.07 3.29
CA ARG A 634 -13.94 -17.15 3.23
C ARG A 634 -14.56 -17.09 1.85
N LEU A 635 -13.73 -17.04 0.81
CA LEU A 635 -14.19 -17.02 -0.58
C LEU A 635 -14.84 -18.34 -1.00
N ARG A 636 -14.34 -19.49 -0.52
CA ARG A 636 -15.00 -20.80 -0.70
C ARG A 636 -16.35 -20.88 -0.01
N ILE A 637 -16.50 -20.28 1.17
CA ILE A 637 -17.82 -20.17 1.82
C ILE A 637 -18.76 -19.36 0.93
N PHE A 638 -18.32 -18.22 0.40
CA PHE A 638 -19.17 -17.43 -0.50
C PHE A 638 -19.52 -18.17 -1.78
N ASP A 639 -18.54 -18.77 -2.44
CA ASP A 639 -18.78 -19.55 -3.66
C ASP A 639 -19.78 -20.68 -3.43
N PHE A 640 -19.62 -21.42 -2.33
CA PHE A 640 -20.57 -22.45 -1.93
C PHE A 640 -21.97 -21.88 -1.70
N LEU A 641 -22.11 -20.82 -0.90
CA LEU A 641 -23.42 -20.22 -0.57
C LEU A 641 -24.11 -19.60 -1.79
N LEU A 642 -23.35 -18.95 -2.68
CA LEU A 642 -23.83 -18.33 -3.91
C LEU A 642 -24.19 -19.35 -5.00
N SER A 643 -23.89 -20.63 -4.77
CA SER A 643 -24.32 -21.75 -5.62
C SER A 643 -25.66 -22.36 -5.16
N PHE A 644 -26.32 -21.74 -4.16
CA PHE A 644 -27.62 -22.14 -3.61
C PHE A 644 -27.68 -23.63 -3.23
N PRO A 645 -26.82 -24.07 -2.30
CA PRO A 645 -26.72 -25.48 -1.93
C PRO A 645 -27.99 -25.93 -1.21
N LYS A 646 -28.39 -27.19 -1.45
CA LYS A 646 -29.49 -27.82 -0.71
C LYS A 646 -29.13 -28.01 0.77
N LYS A 647 -30.14 -28.15 1.64
CA LYS A 647 -29.97 -28.37 3.09
C LYS A 647 -28.90 -29.41 3.43
N ASP A 648 -28.99 -30.61 2.85
CA ASP A 648 -28.04 -31.70 3.14
C ASP A 648 -26.60 -31.38 2.71
N GLN A 649 -26.45 -30.67 1.60
CA GLN A 649 -25.13 -30.24 1.13
C GLN A 649 -24.53 -29.22 2.09
N LEU A 650 -25.33 -28.28 2.59
CA LEU A 650 -24.90 -27.29 3.60
C LEU A 650 -24.50 -27.97 4.90
N VAL A 651 -25.29 -28.92 5.39
CA VAL A 651 -24.99 -29.68 6.62
C VAL A 651 -23.68 -30.45 6.47
N ARG A 652 -23.50 -31.19 5.37
CA ARG A 652 -22.24 -31.91 5.09
C ARG A 652 -21.05 -30.96 4.98
N TYR A 653 -21.21 -29.83 4.28
CA TYR A 653 -20.15 -28.84 4.11
C TYR A 653 -19.65 -28.30 5.46
N VAL A 654 -20.59 -27.97 6.36
CA VAL A 654 -20.27 -27.42 7.68
C VAL A 654 -19.60 -28.47 8.55
N LYS A 655 -20.17 -29.68 8.66
CA LYS A 655 -19.60 -30.75 9.49
C LYS A 655 -18.16 -31.10 9.09
N ASN A 656 -17.88 -31.17 7.78
CA ASN A 656 -16.57 -31.55 7.27
C ASN A 656 -15.48 -30.47 7.46
N ARG A 657 -15.85 -29.23 7.80
CA ARG A 657 -14.92 -28.08 7.83
C ARG A 657 -15.02 -27.23 9.10
N GLN A 658 -15.74 -27.69 10.12
CA GLN A 658 -16.03 -26.93 11.34
C GLN A 658 -14.77 -26.37 12.03
N THR A 659 -13.68 -27.14 12.03
CA THR A 659 -12.39 -26.76 12.63
C THR A 659 -11.68 -25.62 11.89
N LYS A 660 -12.05 -25.32 10.65
CA LYS A 660 -11.43 -24.29 9.81
C LYS A 660 -12.12 -22.93 9.88
N PHE A 661 -13.26 -22.83 10.58
CA PHE A 661 -14.07 -21.60 10.61
C PHE A 661 -13.72 -20.72 11.81
N ASN A 662 -13.42 -19.44 11.53
CA ASN A 662 -13.33 -18.38 12.55
C ASN A 662 -14.73 -17.95 13.02
N ALA A 663 -14.82 -17.09 14.04
CA ALA A 663 -16.09 -16.62 14.59
C ALA A 663 -17.03 -15.96 13.54
N SER A 664 -16.48 -15.20 12.58
CA SER A 664 -17.28 -14.54 11.53
C SER A 664 -17.86 -15.52 10.51
N ASP A 665 -17.12 -16.58 10.20
CA ASP A 665 -17.57 -17.68 9.33
C ASP A 665 -18.68 -18.48 10.01
N ARG A 666 -18.52 -18.78 11.30
CA ARG A 666 -19.51 -19.50 12.11
C ARG A 666 -20.82 -18.73 12.21
N LEU A 667 -20.79 -17.42 12.49
CA LEU A 667 -22.00 -16.59 12.53
C LEU A 667 -22.73 -16.55 11.17
N LEU A 668 -21.99 -16.44 10.07
CA LEU A 668 -22.57 -16.44 8.72
C LEU A 668 -23.26 -17.78 8.41
N LEU A 669 -22.56 -18.89 8.67
CA LEU A 669 -23.07 -20.25 8.42
C LEU A 669 -24.21 -20.62 9.36
N ALA A 670 -24.15 -20.25 10.64
CA ALA A 670 -25.22 -20.47 11.61
C ALA A 670 -26.52 -19.75 11.17
N ARG A 671 -26.42 -18.51 10.70
CA ARG A 671 -27.58 -17.78 10.16
C ARG A 671 -28.17 -18.49 8.92
N ARG A 672 -27.32 -19.03 8.04
CA ARG A 672 -27.79 -19.79 6.87
C ARG A 672 -28.46 -21.10 7.29
N LEU A 673 -27.86 -21.86 8.20
CA LEU A 673 -28.41 -23.11 8.75
C LEU A 673 -29.75 -22.89 9.45
N PHE A 674 -29.88 -21.80 10.21
CA PHE A 674 -31.14 -21.39 10.83
C PHE A 674 -32.24 -21.20 9.77
N ASN A 675 -31.95 -20.49 8.68
CA ASN A 675 -32.92 -20.26 7.60
C ASN A 675 -33.32 -21.56 6.85
N GLU A 676 -32.47 -22.59 6.88
CA GLU A 676 -32.72 -23.90 6.29
C GLU A 676 -33.29 -24.92 7.32
N ASN A 677 -33.75 -24.44 8.48
CA ASN A 677 -34.31 -25.24 9.57
C ASN A 677 -33.35 -26.37 10.04
N SER A 678 -32.06 -26.09 10.12
CA SER A 678 -31.02 -26.98 10.67
C SER A 678 -30.54 -26.45 12.02
N PHE A 679 -31.43 -26.45 13.01
CA PHE A 679 -31.22 -25.73 14.27
C PHE A 679 -30.12 -26.34 15.14
N ASP A 680 -30.02 -27.67 15.25
CA ASP A 680 -29.02 -28.34 16.10
C ASP A 680 -27.59 -27.96 15.69
N LEU A 681 -27.30 -28.03 14.39
CA LEU A 681 -25.98 -27.68 13.88
C LEU A 681 -25.70 -26.17 13.95
N ALA A 682 -26.74 -25.33 13.79
CA ALA A 682 -26.60 -23.89 13.99
C ALA A 682 -26.25 -23.57 15.46
N PHE A 683 -26.90 -24.24 16.41
CA PHE A 683 -26.66 -24.09 17.83
C PHE A 683 -25.24 -24.56 18.22
N ASP A 684 -24.81 -25.72 17.73
CA ASP A 684 -23.46 -26.25 17.97
C ASP A 684 -22.36 -25.32 17.44
N LEU A 685 -22.54 -24.71 16.26
CA LEU A 685 -21.60 -23.72 15.75
C LEU A 685 -21.47 -22.49 16.65
N LEU A 686 -22.58 -22.01 17.21
CA LEU A 686 -22.64 -20.83 18.07
C LEU A 686 -22.01 -21.09 19.44
N LYS A 687 -22.28 -22.26 20.04
CA LYS A 687 -21.73 -22.67 21.34
C LYS A 687 -20.21 -22.83 21.30
N ASN A 688 -19.67 -23.36 20.20
CA ASN A 688 -18.25 -23.67 20.07
C ASN A 688 -17.39 -22.49 19.55
N MET A 689 -17.90 -21.26 19.52
CA MET A 689 -17.12 -20.10 19.06
C MET A 689 -16.01 -19.74 20.04
N ASN A 690 -14.85 -19.34 19.51
CA ASN A 690 -13.74 -18.88 20.35
C ASN A 690 -14.01 -17.44 20.82
N GLU A 691 -14.18 -17.25 22.14
CA GLU A 691 -14.43 -15.95 22.77
C GLU A 691 -13.38 -14.88 22.43
N ALA A 692 -12.12 -15.27 22.20
CA ALA A 692 -11.05 -14.34 21.82
C ALA A 692 -11.29 -13.64 20.47
N GLU A 693 -12.16 -14.17 19.61
CA GLU A 693 -12.52 -13.58 18.31
C GLU A 693 -13.88 -12.89 18.32
N VAL A 694 -14.63 -12.92 19.43
CA VAL A 694 -16.00 -12.40 19.50
C VAL A 694 -15.98 -10.99 20.08
N ASN A 695 -15.85 -9.99 19.20
CA ASN A 695 -16.00 -8.59 19.58
C ASN A 695 -17.45 -8.24 19.97
N ASP A 696 -17.66 -7.05 20.53
CA ASP A 696 -18.96 -6.57 21.05
C ASP A 696 -20.11 -6.78 20.05
N ASN A 697 -19.88 -6.43 18.77
CA ASN A 697 -20.86 -6.63 17.70
C ASN A 697 -21.18 -8.11 17.46
N ARG A 698 -20.16 -8.98 17.48
CA ARG A 698 -20.35 -10.43 17.30
C ARG A 698 -21.05 -11.06 18.50
N GLN A 699 -20.82 -10.57 19.73
CA GLN A 699 -21.55 -11.02 20.92
C GLN A 699 -23.06 -10.73 20.79
N MET A 700 -23.43 -9.52 20.35
CA MET A 700 -24.83 -9.17 20.09
C MET A 700 -25.46 -10.03 18.99
N ILE A 701 -24.74 -10.32 17.91
CA ILE A 701 -25.24 -11.21 16.84
C ILE A 701 -25.38 -12.65 17.36
N ARG A 702 -24.42 -13.13 18.16
CA ARG A 702 -24.47 -14.46 18.80
C ARG A 702 -25.72 -14.59 19.64
N LEU A 703 -25.97 -13.66 20.56
CA LEU A 703 -27.15 -13.67 21.42
C LEU A 703 -28.44 -13.76 20.59
N ASN A 704 -28.60 -12.90 19.58
CA ASN A 704 -29.78 -12.93 18.70
C ASN A 704 -29.97 -14.31 18.04
N LEU A 705 -28.90 -14.88 17.45
CA LEU A 705 -29.00 -16.18 16.78
C LEU A 705 -29.23 -17.33 17.76
N SER A 706 -28.59 -17.32 18.93
CA SER A 706 -28.77 -18.34 19.98
C SER A 706 -30.21 -18.36 20.48
N LEU A 707 -30.79 -17.21 20.83
CA LEU A 707 -32.18 -17.11 21.30
C LEU A 707 -33.17 -17.58 20.23
N ARG A 708 -32.99 -17.15 18.98
CA ARG A 708 -33.87 -17.57 17.88
C ARG A 708 -33.78 -19.08 17.64
N THR A 709 -32.58 -19.65 17.71
CA THR A 709 -32.35 -21.08 17.49
C THR A 709 -32.94 -21.91 18.64
N GLY A 710 -32.68 -21.52 19.89
CA GLY A 710 -33.25 -22.19 21.06
C GLY A 710 -34.78 -22.15 21.08
N ILE A 711 -35.39 -20.99 20.79
CA ILE A 711 -36.85 -20.88 20.67
C ILE A 711 -37.40 -21.77 19.56
N ALA A 712 -36.71 -21.89 18.41
CA ALA A 712 -37.13 -22.78 17.34
C ALA A 712 -37.08 -24.26 17.76
N MET A 713 -36.09 -24.64 18.56
CA MET A 713 -35.89 -25.99 19.12
C MET A 713 -36.77 -26.30 20.35
N ASN A 714 -37.50 -25.33 20.89
CA ASN A 714 -38.15 -25.41 22.21
C ASN A 714 -37.17 -25.61 23.38
N ASP A 715 -35.90 -25.25 23.20
CA ASP A 715 -34.88 -25.28 24.25
C ASP A 715 -34.85 -23.92 24.97
N PHE A 716 -35.80 -23.76 25.89
CA PHE A 716 -35.98 -22.54 26.69
C PHE A 716 -34.91 -22.39 27.78
N GLU A 717 -34.34 -23.49 28.24
CA GLU A 717 -33.30 -23.46 29.26
C GLU A 717 -31.98 -22.92 28.71
N SER A 718 -31.57 -23.36 27.53
CA SER A 718 -30.42 -22.75 26.83
C SER A 718 -30.65 -21.26 26.50
N CYS A 719 -31.89 -20.85 26.25
CA CYS A 719 -32.22 -19.43 26.07
C CYS A 719 -32.00 -18.64 27.37
N ASN A 720 -32.44 -19.17 28.50
CA ASN A 720 -32.24 -18.56 29.82
C ASN A 720 -30.75 -18.40 30.13
N GLN A 721 -29.96 -19.46 29.93
CA GLN A 721 -28.51 -19.43 30.12
C GLN A 721 -27.84 -18.40 29.20
N SER A 722 -28.30 -18.28 27.95
CA SER A 722 -27.78 -17.28 27.00
C SER A 722 -28.09 -15.84 27.42
N ILE A 723 -29.24 -15.59 28.04
CA ILE A 723 -29.63 -14.28 28.58
C ILE A 723 -28.76 -13.93 29.78
N GLU A 724 -28.61 -14.85 30.73
CA GLU A 724 -27.84 -14.64 31.96
C GLU A 724 -26.34 -14.47 31.69
N ALA A 725 -25.80 -15.21 30.73
CA ALA A 725 -24.39 -15.12 30.36
C ALA A 725 -24.06 -13.89 29.49
N PHE A 726 -25.03 -13.06 29.11
CA PHE A 726 -24.78 -11.91 28.25
C PHE A 726 -24.15 -10.74 29.04
N PRO A 727 -22.91 -10.32 28.72
CA PRO A 727 -22.16 -9.38 29.55
C PRO A 727 -22.53 -7.92 29.23
N ILE A 728 -23.77 -7.52 29.55
CA ILE A 728 -24.34 -6.20 29.19
C ILE A 728 -23.48 -5.01 29.65
N ASN A 729 -22.75 -5.15 30.77
CA ASN A 729 -21.96 -4.07 31.34
C ASN A 729 -20.60 -3.87 30.67
N GLU A 730 -20.10 -4.88 29.96
CA GLU A 730 -18.75 -4.90 29.38
C GLU A 730 -18.73 -4.53 27.89
N LEU A 731 -19.89 -4.59 27.23
CA LEU A 731 -20.01 -4.42 25.78
C LEU A 731 -20.41 -2.99 25.40
N THR A 732 -19.91 -2.55 24.24
CA THR A 732 -20.48 -1.40 23.55
C THR A 732 -21.80 -1.80 22.92
N MET A 733 -22.91 -1.34 23.50
CA MET A 733 -24.25 -1.71 23.09
C MET A 733 -24.68 -1.01 21.80
N SER A 734 -25.55 -1.66 21.02
CA SER A 734 -26.13 -1.10 19.81
C SER A 734 -27.66 -1.14 19.86
N PRO A 735 -28.37 -0.13 19.34
CA PRO A 735 -29.83 -0.17 19.17
C PRO A 735 -30.33 -1.40 18.37
N TYR A 736 -29.43 -2.04 17.61
CA TYR A 736 -29.72 -3.30 16.93
C TYR A 736 -30.20 -4.39 17.90
N ILE A 737 -29.46 -4.68 18.98
CA ILE A 737 -29.79 -5.82 19.84
C ILE A 737 -31.11 -5.60 20.58
N TYR A 738 -31.38 -4.37 21.00
CA TYR A 738 -32.68 -3.97 21.57
C TYR A 738 -33.85 -4.35 20.64
N LYS A 739 -33.79 -3.92 19.37
CA LYS A 739 -34.82 -4.22 18.36
C LYS A 739 -34.93 -5.72 18.08
N GLN A 740 -33.81 -6.45 18.09
CA GLN A 740 -33.84 -7.90 17.88
C GLN A 740 -34.49 -8.63 19.07
N CYS A 741 -34.19 -8.23 20.31
CA CYS A 741 -34.83 -8.81 21.49
C CYS A 741 -36.33 -8.54 21.52
N GLN A 742 -36.79 -7.34 21.17
CA GLN A 742 -38.23 -7.04 21.01
C GLN A 742 -38.90 -7.90 19.93
N TYR A 743 -38.21 -8.15 18.82
CA TYR A 743 -38.72 -9.04 17.78
C TYR A 743 -38.84 -10.49 18.28
N ILE A 744 -37.85 -10.96 19.06
CA ILE A 744 -37.85 -12.28 19.66
C ILE A 744 -38.99 -12.41 20.69
N GLU A 745 -39.18 -11.39 21.54
CA GLU A 745 -40.26 -11.32 22.53
C GLU A 745 -41.63 -11.50 21.85
N LYS A 746 -41.89 -10.75 20.78
CA LYS A 746 -43.15 -10.87 20.01
C LYS A 746 -43.34 -12.27 19.43
N ASN A 747 -42.28 -12.92 18.96
CA ASN A 747 -42.37 -14.27 18.42
C ASN A 747 -42.62 -15.31 19.51
N LEU A 748 -41.98 -15.15 20.68
CA LEU A 748 -42.19 -16.01 21.83
C LEU A 748 -43.64 -15.91 22.32
N LEU A 749 -44.18 -14.69 22.44
CA LEU A 749 -45.59 -14.44 22.78
C LEU A 749 -46.56 -15.10 21.79
N LYS A 750 -46.29 -14.99 20.49
CA LYS A 750 -47.12 -15.66 19.46
C LYS A 750 -47.08 -17.18 19.62
N LYS A 751 -45.91 -17.74 19.90
CA LYS A 751 -45.72 -19.18 20.09
C LYS A 751 -46.41 -19.69 21.36
N MET A 752 -46.33 -18.94 22.45
CA MET A 752 -47.05 -19.21 23.70
C MET A 752 -48.56 -19.23 23.48
N LYS A 753 -49.14 -18.17 22.90
CA LYS A 753 -50.58 -18.11 22.60
C LYS A 753 -51.05 -19.27 21.73
N ALA A 754 -50.25 -19.67 20.75
CA ALA A 754 -50.57 -20.81 19.88
C ALA A 754 -50.49 -22.16 20.60
N LEU A 755 -49.66 -22.29 21.65
CA LEU A 755 -49.57 -23.48 22.48
C LEU A 755 -50.72 -23.55 23.50
N GLU A 756 -51.01 -22.44 24.17
CA GLU A 756 -52.13 -22.31 25.10
C GLU A 756 -53.46 -22.59 24.41
N ALA A 757 -53.65 -22.08 23.18
CA ALA A 757 -54.83 -22.38 22.35
C ALA A 757 -54.95 -23.87 21.98
N LYS A 758 -53.86 -24.63 22.05
CA LYS A 758 -53.83 -26.09 21.84
C LYS A 758 -53.87 -26.89 23.14
N GLY A 759 -54.08 -26.24 24.28
CA GLY A 759 -54.13 -26.87 25.61
C GLY A 759 -52.76 -27.31 26.17
N GLY A 760 -51.64 -26.80 25.62
CA GLY A 760 -50.30 -27.12 26.11
C GLY A 760 -49.80 -26.20 27.23
N ASP A 761 -48.91 -26.71 28.07
CA ASP A 761 -48.27 -25.95 29.16
C ASP A 761 -47.16 -25.03 28.63
N ALA A 762 -47.28 -23.72 28.91
CA ALA A 762 -46.35 -22.68 28.51
C ALA A 762 -45.43 -22.18 29.65
N ALA A 763 -45.36 -22.88 30.80
CA ALA A 763 -44.60 -22.44 31.98
C ALA A 763 -43.14 -22.07 31.66
N ASN A 764 -42.41 -22.95 30.96
CA ASN A 764 -41.01 -22.70 30.60
C ASN A 764 -40.85 -21.50 29.64
N MET A 765 -41.82 -21.31 28.72
CA MET A 765 -41.81 -20.15 27.81
C MET A 765 -42.04 -18.84 28.56
N LYS A 766 -42.88 -18.87 29.60
CA LYS A 766 -43.17 -17.71 30.45
C LYS A 766 -41.93 -17.26 31.22
N VAL A 767 -41.18 -18.19 31.80
CA VAL A 767 -39.90 -17.90 32.47
C VAL A 767 -38.91 -17.24 31.51
N THR A 768 -38.72 -17.79 30.31
CA THR A 768 -37.84 -17.19 29.30
C THR A 768 -38.32 -15.82 28.84
N LEU A 769 -39.64 -15.62 28.71
CA LEU A 769 -40.22 -14.34 28.34
C LEU A 769 -39.92 -13.27 29.40
N ASP A 770 -40.08 -13.60 30.69
CA ASP A 770 -39.82 -12.66 31.78
C ASP A 770 -38.33 -12.28 31.86
N LYS A 771 -37.43 -13.25 31.71
CA LYS A 771 -35.98 -12.97 31.61
C LYS A 771 -35.64 -12.10 30.40
N LEU A 772 -36.25 -12.36 29.24
CA LEU A 772 -36.05 -11.56 28.03
C LEU A 772 -36.55 -10.13 28.21
N LYS A 773 -37.68 -9.92 28.89
CA LYS A 773 -38.18 -8.58 29.22
C LYS A 773 -37.24 -7.83 30.16
N GLY A 774 -36.71 -8.49 31.18
CA GLY A 774 -35.67 -7.93 32.04
C GLY A 774 -34.48 -7.44 31.23
N LEU A 775 -33.92 -8.31 30.38
CA LEU A 775 -32.82 -7.95 29.49
C LEU A 775 -33.17 -6.77 28.56
N ILE A 776 -34.37 -6.73 27.97
CA ILE A 776 -34.81 -5.61 27.12
C ILE A 776 -34.82 -4.29 27.91
N GLY A 777 -35.31 -4.32 29.16
CA GLY A 777 -35.31 -3.17 30.06
C GLY A 777 -33.90 -2.67 30.36
N ASP A 778 -32.98 -3.58 30.69
CA ASP A 778 -31.58 -3.24 30.97
C ASP A 778 -30.88 -2.65 29.75
N ILE A 779 -31.13 -3.21 28.55
CA ILE A 779 -30.59 -2.69 27.29
C ILE A 779 -31.11 -1.27 27.01
N ASP A 780 -32.39 -0.99 27.21
CA ASP A 780 -32.97 0.34 27.00
C ASP A 780 -32.38 1.39 27.94
N ALA A 781 -32.31 1.06 29.24
CA ALA A 781 -31.71 1.92 30.25
C ALA A 781 -30.24 2.22 29.90
N ARG A 782 -29.48 1.21 29.48
CA ARG A 782 -28.08 1.37 29.09
C ARG A 782 -27.92 2.27 27.86
N LEU A 783 -28.68 2.04 26.79
CA LEU A 783 -28.59 2.83 25.56
C LEU A 783 -28.96 4.30 25.79
N LYS A 784 -29.94 4.59 26.66
CA LYS A 784 -30.30 5.97 27.03
C LYS A 784 -29.17 6.69 27.75
N ARG A 785 -28.50 6.01 28.69
CA ARG A 785 -27.34 6.56 29.39
C ARG A 785 -26.15 6.76 28.44
N ASP A 786 -25.80 5.73 27.68
CA ASP A 786 -24.66 5.78 26.74
C ASP A 786 -24.82 6.92 25.73
N LYS A 787 -26.06 7.25 25.31
CA LYS A 787 -26.30 8.38 24.42
C LYS A 787 -25.85 9.71 25.02
N LEU A 788 -26.15 9.98 26.30
CA LEU A 788 -25.74 11.21 26.97
C LEU A 788 -24.21 11.25 27.12
N ASP A 789 -23.63 10.15 27.62
CA ASP A 789 -22.18 10.02 27.82
C ASP A 789 -21.40 10.23 26.51
N ILE A 790 -21.87 9.66 25.39
CA ILE A 790 -21.24 9.82 24.07
C ILE A 790 -21.19 11.30 23.65
N HIS A 791 -22.23 12.09 23.91
CA HIS A 791 -22.27 13.50 23.50
C HIS A 791 -21.24 14.32 24.27
N GLU A 792 -21.14 14.10 25.58
CA GLU A 792 -20.14 14.74 26.44
C GLU A 792 -18.71 14.38 25.99
N MET A 793 -18.47 13.08 25.76
CA MET A 793 -17.16 12.58 25.35
C MET A 793 -16.70 13.10 23.98
N VAL A 794 -17.63 13.33 23.03
CA VAL A 794 -17.31 13.97 21.75
C VAL A 794 -16.89 15.43 21.95
N GLY A 795 -17.56 16.15 22.85
CA GLY A 795 -17.17 17.50 23.25
C GLY A 795 -15.76 17.55 23.85
N ASP A 796 -15.47 16.64 24.79
CA ASP A 796 -14.15 16.50 25.42
C ASP A 796 -13.06 16.19 24.41
N MET A 797 -13.34 15.31 23.44
CA MET A 797 -12.41 14.99 22.36
C MET A 797 -12.04 16.24 21.56
N PHE A 798 -13.00 17.05 21.13
CA PHE A 798 -12.70 18.28 20.37
C PHE A 798 -11.96 19.31 21.22
N ASN A 799 -12.31 19.44 22.50
CA ASN A 799 -11.60 20.31 23.44
C ASN A 799 -10.13 19.87 23.62
N MET A 800 -9.89 18.58 23.78
CA MET A 800 -8.54 18.01 23.84
C MET A 800 -7.75 18.31 22.57
N LEU A 801 -8.34 18.10 21.38
CA LEU A 801 -7.69 18.38 20.10
C LEU A 801 -7.32 19.87 19.96
N ASN A 802 -8.24 20.77 20.31
CA ASN A 802 -7.98 22.22 20.27
C ASN A 802 -6.83 22.63 21.19
N LYS A 803 -6.79 22.10 22.42
CA LYS A 803 -5.70 22.33 23.37
C LYS A 803 -4.35 21.83 22.81
N TRP A 804 -4.36 20.66 22.17
CA TRP A 804 -3.13 20.06 21.63
C TRP A 804 -2.59 20.78 20.38
N ILE A 805 -3.47 21.27 19.51
CA ILE A 805 -3.09 22.14 18.38
C ILE A 805 -2.40 23.40 18.89
N LYS A 806 -3.00 24.06 19.89
CA LYS A 806 -2.45 25.27 20.50
C LYS A 806 -1.12 25.03 21.20
N SER A 807 -0.98 23.95 21.97
CA SER A 807 0.28 23.64 22.65
C SER A 807 1.42 23.37 21.67
N THR A 808 1.14 22.70 20.56
CA THR A 808 2.15 22.39 19.53
C THR A 808 2.64 23.65 18.82
N ARG A 809 1.75 24.61 18.53
CA ARG A 809 2.12 25.91 17.94
C ARG A 809 3.01 26.76 18.85
N ASN A 810 2.80 26.66 20.16
CA ASN A 810 3.60 27.39 21.14
C ASN A 810 4.98 26.76 21.37
N GLN A 811 5.21 25.54 20.90
CA GLN A 811 6.48 24.82 20.93
C GLN A 811 7.27 24.90 19.60
N ASP A 812 6.88 25.77 18.67
CA ASP A 812 7.58 25.96 17.39
C ASP A 812 8.93 26.67 17.67
N GLU A 813 10.03 25.98 17.39
CA GLU A 813 11.43 26.37 17.67
C GLU A 813 11.88 27.68 16.98
N ARG A 814 11.03 28.30 16.15
CA ARG A 814 11.29 29.62 15.55
C ARG A 814 10.95 30.80 16.47
N LYS A 815 10.42 30.52 17.67
CA LYS A 815 10.12 31.53 18.71
C LYS A 815 11.11 31.52 19.87
N VAL A 816 12.23 30.79 19.74
CA VAL A 816 13.37 30.83 20.67
C VAL A 816 14.59 31.33 19.93
#